data_AF-A0A8C4QSJ3-F1
#
_entry.id   AF-A0A8C4QSJ3-F1
#
_cell.length_a   1.000
_cell.length_b   1.000
_cell.length_c   1.000
_cell.angle_alpha   90.00
_cell.angle_beta   90.00
_cell.angle_gamma   90.00
#
_symmetry.space_group_name_H-M   'P 1'
#
loop_
_entity.id
_entity.type
_entity.pdbx_description
1 polymer ?
#
loop_
_entity_poly.entity_id
_entity_poly.type
_entity_poly.pdbx_seq_one_letter_code
_entity_poly.pdbx_strand_id
1 'polypeptide(L)'
;MKDDIHNSSSLKTTSYCLLFLLMSSAHHRCEREYSRRCKLTLPCSCVTHSFALLFQVSFDAPGATFLNRPWQEFILHTGICEADLWSMGDLERSLWTARLFPVLLPSGPTTLNAIVWFLESLTAKTPQHHKLTQWLSAWRVSLKEILGRVDSRLACMTLREAFVKSTRATIAAGLEDCVPHSLLPTMHAALDYGGMNEMLETLDDVASKTEASGVLARALACQADLLAAAAGGRGGLRCGPASNPAWCRALRALEAGQQAEGVRLLAIERQHWLARPELLVRAARHYEGAVQRIVERAVGTVRRWVQPLPGAAPAPGRWVCASCPARIDLAGGWSDTPPLAYEHGGTVLTAAVRLNGVRPIGAAVRRLEQPILLLASHDSLPITGEGDVKCWPGWQDGCWDAECTKLQHLEDYRHPHAPAALLKAACVVSGLVDPHSTTSLQEQLVTTTGLELHAWSVLPHGSGLGTSSILAGAVLAVLGEIQGTPYDRHSLLHAVLLVEQALTTGGGWQDQLGGLYPGVKLGRSKSTLPLHVEVETLTPQHTRILEERLVLVYTGRTRLARNLLQDVIRRWYARQPELVAAVDQLEDTAMKSAKAFERGDVETMGVCLQTYWKQKVALTPGASPLAVQHIMAVLAPLALGQSLAGAGGGGFLFMLGMQPWPADAVRSALSTLPGAENLQLYKVAIDQEGLVIKYE
;
A
#
# COMPACT_ATOMS: atom_id res chain seq x y z
N MET A 1 28.31 42.09 -37.84
CA MET A 1 28.31 40.65 -37.46
C MET A 1 28.74 40.39 -36.01
N LYS A 2 29.79 41.03 -35.45
CA LYS A 2 30.14 40.82 -34.03
C LYS A 2 29.12 41.42 -33.05
N ASP A 3 28.47 42.54 -33.40
CA ASP A 3 27.54 43.22 -32.49
C ASP A 3 26.09 42.67 -32.53
N ASP A 4 25.63 42.12 -33.66
CA ASP A 4 24.28 41.53 -33.78
C ASP A 4 24.12 40.18 -33.05
N ILE A 5 25.24 39.49 -32.78
CA ILE A 5 25.23 38.18 -32.12
C ILE A 5 25.08 38.31 -30.60
N HIS A 6 25.42 39.49 -30.03
CA HIS A 6 25.30 39.77 -28.60
C HIS A 6 23.86 39.68 -28.06
N ASN A 7 22.85 39.76 -28.94
CA ASN A 7 21.44 39.62 -28.59
C ASN A 7 20.76 38.36 -29.15
N SER A 8 21.51 37.46 -29.80
CA SER A 8 20.93 36.31 -30.49
C SER A 8 20.37 35.26 -29.53
N SER A 9 19.14 34.80 -29.80
CA SER A 9 18.45 33.74 -29.06
C SER A 9 19.22 32.41 -29.07
N SER A 10 20.02 32.14 -30.10
CA SER A 10 20.85 30.94 -30.25
C SER A 10 21.92 30.79 -29.15
N LEU A 11 22.63 31.87 -28.84
CA LEU A 11 23.65 31.89 -27.79
C LEU A 11 23.03 31.63 -26.42
N LYS A 12 21.85 32.21 -26.18
CA LYS A 12 21.08 32.00 -24.96
C LYS A 12 20.67 30.52 -24.84
N THR A 13 20.03 29.95 -25.86
CA THR A 13 19.60 28.53 -25.87
C THR A 13 20.76 27.55 -25.70
N THR A 14 21.87 27.75 -26.40
CA THR A 14 23.05 26.88 -26.31
C THR A 14 23.72 26.99 -24.94
N SER A 15 23.85 28.20 -24.40
CA SER A 15 24.39 28.45 -23.06
C SER A 15 23.52 27.84 -21.96
N TYR A 16 22.19 27.86 -22.10
CA TYR A 16 21.26 27.23 -21.16
C TYR A 16 21.32 25.70 -21.19
N CYS A 17 21.41 25.09 -22.39
CA CYS A 17 21.59 23.64 -22.53
C CYS A 17 22.93 23.15 -21.96
N LEU A 18 23.96 23.98 -22.05
CA LEU A 18 25.27 23.70 -21.48
C LEU A 18 25.30 23.84 -19.96
N LEU A 19 24.69 24.88 -19.42
CA LEU A 19 24.47 24.97 -17.97
C LEU A 19 23.67 23.77 -17.46
N PHE A 20 22.68 23.28 -18.20
CA PHE A 20 21.92 22.07 -17.85
C PHE A 20 22.81 20.82 -17.76
N LEU A 21 23.69 20.58 -18.74
CA LEU A 21 24.65 19.46 -18.73
C LEU A 21 25.68 19.59 -17.60
N LEU A 22 26.13 20.81 -17.30
CA LEU A 22 27.13 21.07 -16.26
C LEU A 22 26.52 20.97 -14.85
N MET A 23 25.35 21.55 -14.63
CA MET A 23 24.60 21.45 -13.38
C MET A 23 24.24 19.99 -13.07
N SER A 24 23.75 19.22 -14.04
CA SER A 24 23.37 17.82 -13.85
C SER A 24 24.57 16.90 -13.55
N SER A 25 25.70 17.09 -14.24
CA SER A 25 26.92 16.31 -13.99
C SER A 25 27.59 16.62 -12.64
N ALA A 26 27.50 17.87 -12.18
CA ALA A 26 28.03 18.27 -10.89
C ALA A 26 27.10 17.94 -9.71
N HIS A 27 25.78 17.90 -9.91
CA HIS A 27 24.81 17.51 -8.88
C HIS A 27 25.11 16.10 -8.34
N HIS A 28 25.53 15.18 -9.24
CA HIS A 28 25.82 13.80 -8.89
C HIS A 28 27.12 13.59 -8.08
N ARG A 29 28.11 14.50 -8.18
CA ARG A 29 29.32 14.50 -7.34
C ARG A 29 29.14 15.30 -6.05
N CYS A 30 28.37 16.38 -6.08
CA CYS A 30 28.21 17.29 -4.95
C CYS A 30 27.32 16.72 -3.84
N GLU A 31 26.34 15.87 -4.15
CA GLU A 31 25.42 15.29 -3.13
C GLU A 31 26.12 14.49 -2.02
N ARG A 32 27.25 13.80 -2.30
CA ARG A 32 27.94 12.99 -1.29
C ARG A 32 28.73 13.80 -0.26
N GLU A 33 29.16 15.02 -0.59
CA GLU A 33 29.92 15.90 0.32
C GLU A 33 29.12 17.10 0.84
N TYR A 34 28.19 17.66 0.06
CA TYR A 34 27.48 18.90 0.40
C TYR A 34 26.22 18.69 1.25
N SER A 35 25.55 17.54 1.12
CA SER A 35 24.33 17.20 1.88
C SER A 35 24.57 17.12 3.40
N ARG A 36 25.82 16.91 3.84
CA ARG A 36 26.17 16.88 5.27
C ARG A 36 26.40 18.25 5.93
N ARG A 37 26.52 19.37 5.19
CA ARG A 37 27.02 20.63 5.77
C ARG A 37 26.23 21.93 5.53
N CYS A 38 25.27 22.04 4.61
CA CYS A 38 24.61 23.33 4.35
C CYS A 38 23.08 23.26 4.26
N LYS A 39 22.38 23.64 5.34
CA LYS A 39 20.96 24.02 5.37
C LYS A 39 20.77 25.54 5.15
N LEU A 40 21.37 26.10 4.11
CA LEU A 40 21.22 27.52 3.78
C LEU A 40 20.86 27.67 2.30
N THR A 41 19.74 28.34 2.05
CA THR A 41 19.44 29.04 0.80
C THR A 41 20.61 29.98 0.49
N LEU A 42 21.60 29.48 -0.23
CA LEU A 42 22.71 30.29 -0.71
C LEU A 42 22.23 31.11 -1.91
N PRO A 43 22.57 32.41 -2.00
CA PRO A 43 22.33 33.18 -3.20
C PRO A 43 23.09 32.55 -4.38
N CYS A 44 22.52 32.61 -5.59
CA CYS A 44 23.11 32.07 -6.83
C CYS A 44 24.59 32.43 -7.05
N SER A 45 25.05 33.55 -6.46
CA SER A 45 26.45 34.00 -6.50
C SER A 45 27.44 33.13 -5.72
N CYS A 46 27.01 32.39 -4.69
CA CYS A 46 27.90 31.53 -3.91
C CYS A 46 28.15 30.16 -4.58
N VAL A 47 27.16 29.68 -5.36
CA VAL A 47 27.27 28.44 -6.13
C VAL A 47 28.26 28.63 -7.28
N THR A 48 28.19 29.75 -8.02
CA THR A 48 29.07 30.00 -9.18
C THR A 48 30.55 30.09 -8.81
N HIS A 49 30.89 30.64 -7.64
CA HIS A 49 32.30 30.80 -7.21
C HIS A 49 32.94 29.47 -6.79
N SER A 50 32.22 28.66 -5.99
CA SER A 50 32.69 27.33 -5.55
C SER A 50 32.72 26.32 -6.70
N PHE A 51 31.82 26.48 -7.68
CA PHE A 51 31.74 25.66 -8.88
C PHE A 51 32.89 25.94 -9.85
N ALA A 52 33.30 27.20 -10.02
CA ALA A 52 34.42 27.57 -10.89
C ALA A 52 35.74 26.89 -10.47
N LEU A 53 35.98 26.75 -9.16
CA LEU A 53 37.19 26.10 -8.63
C LEU A 53 37.33 24.62 -9.06
N LEU A 54 36.21 23.90 -9.23
CA LEU A 54 36.23 22.51 -9.70
C LEU A 54 36.69 22.37 -11.15
N PHE A 55 36.49 23.41 -11.97
CA PHE A 55 36.82 23.40 -13.40
C PHE A 55 38.14 24.10 -13.73
N GLN A 56 38.78 24.75 -12.75
CA GLN A 56 40.05 25.46 -12.89
C GLN A 56 41.28 24.56 -12.72
N VAL A 57 41.09 23.26 -12.47
CA VAL A 57 42.18 22.28 -12.44
C VAL A 57 42.90 22.28 -13.79
N SER A 58 44.22 22.45 -13.77
CA SER A 58 45.05 22.46 -14.97
C SER A 58 44.87 21.17 -15.76
N PHE A 59 44.76 21.25 -17.08
CA PHE A 59 44.47 20.09 -17.93
C PHE A 59 45.56 19.00 -17.89
N ASP A 60 46.79 19.38 -17.56
CA ASP A 60 47.97 18.53 -17.39
C ASP A 60 48.12 17.98 -15.95
N ALA A 61 47.25 18.39 -15.02
CA ALA A 61 47.31 17.91 -13.66
C ALA A 61 46.95 16.42 -13.56
N PRO A 62 47.59 15.65 -12.65
CA PRO A 62 47.25 14.25 -12.41
C PRO A 62 45.79 14.11 -11.99
N GLY A 63 44.99 13.36 -12.77
CA GLY A 63 43.56 13.16 -12.53
C GLY A 63 42.63 14.23 -13.13
N ALA A 64 43.16 15.19 -13.89
CA ALA A 64 42.34 16.11 -14.68
C ALA A 64 41.63 15.34 -15.81
N THR A 65 40.30 15.34 -15.78
CA THR A 65 39.48 14.62 -16.76
C THR A 65 38.43 15.48 -17.41
N PHE A 66 38.13 15.19 -18.66
CA PHE A 66 36.93 15.65 -19.36
C PHE A 66 36.15 14.43 -19.87
N LEU A 67 34.82 14.42 -19.70
CA LEU A 67 33.97 13.25 -20.01
C LEU A 67 34.46 11.95 -19.35
N ASN A 68 34.93 12.06 -18.11
CA ASN A 68 35.47 10.96 -17.31
C ASN A 68 36.70 10.25 -17.95
N ARG A 69 37.45 10.97 -18.80
CA ARG A 69 38.69 10.52 -19.43
C ARG A 69 39.82 11.54 -19.20
N PRO A 70 41.08 11.11 -19.06
CA PRO A 70 42.22 12.02 -19.06
C PRO A 70 42.24 12.90 -20.32
N TRP A 71 42.66 14.16 -20.18
CA TRP A 71 42.72 15.10 -21.30
C TRP A 71 43.54 14.61 -22.50
N GLN A 72 44.65 13.90 -22.23
CA GLN A 72 45.50 13.31 -23.25
C GLN A 72 44.76 12.26 -24.10
N GLU A 73 43.93 11.42 -23.46
CA GLU A 73 43.10 10.43 -24.13
C GLU A 73 41.99 11.10 -24.94
N PHE A 74 41.34 12.11 -24.37
CA PHE A 74 40.33 12.89 -25.08
C PHE A 74 40.88 13.58 -26.35
N ILE A 75 42.04 14.23 -26.25
CA ILE A 75 42.73 14.88 -27.37
C ILE A 75 43.09 13.85 -28.45
N LEU A 76 43.64 12.69 -28.04
CA LEU A 76 44.01 11.61 -28.96
C LEU A 76 42.79 11.10 -29.75
N HIS A 77 41.67 10.85 -29.07
CA HIS A 77 40.47 10.27 -29.69
C HIS A 77 39.70 11.26 -30.57
N THR A 78 39.73 12.55 -30.24
CA THR A 78 39.01 13.59 -30.98
C THR A 78 39.84 14.22 -32.10
N GLY A 79 41.17 14.15 -32.02
CA GLY A 79 42.09 14.84 -32.93
C GLY A 79 42.19 16.34 -32.68
N ILE A 80 41.63 16.83 -31.56
CA ILE A 80 41.68 18.24 -31.15
C ILE A 80 43.07 18.57 -30.62
N CYS A 81 43.68 19.65 -31.08
CA CYS A 81 44.96 20.12 -30.56
C CYS A 81 44.76 21.16 -29.45
N GLU A 82 45.78 21.37 -28.60
CA GLU A 82 45.71 22.37 -27.52
C GLU A 82 45.41 23.79 -28.05
N ALA A 83 45.99 24.15 -29.21
CA ALA A 83 45.77 25.44 -29.86
C ALA A 83 44.32 25.65 -30.32
N ASP A 84 43.53 24.58 -30.46
CA ASP A 84 42.11 24.66 -30.77
C ASP A 84 41.26 25.00 -29.53
N LEU A 85 41.80 24.77 -28.33
CA LEU A 85 41.12 24.94 -27.05
C LEU A 85 41.51 26.23 -26.34
N TRP A 86 42.78 26.61 -26.41
CA TRP A 86 43.36 27.76 -25.73
C TRP A 86 44.21 28.61 -26.67
N SER A 87 44.16 29.92 -26.48
CA SER A 87 45.02 30.87 -27.22
C SER A 87 46.42 30.89 -26.62
N MET A 88 47.43 31.27 -27.42
CA MET A 88 48.84 31.36 -27.01
C MET A 88 49.13 32.25 -25.78
N GLY A 89 48.18 33.11 -25.36
CA GLY A 89 48.29 33.98 -24.19
C GLY A 89 47.46 33.55 -22.97
N ASP A 90 46.78 32.41 -23.01
CA ASP A 90 45.93 31.95 -21.91
C ASP A 90 46.80 31.31 -20.80
N LEU A 91 46.96 32.03 -19.67
CA LEU A 91 47.78 31.59 -18.52
C LEU A 91 47.17 30.39 -17.77
N GLU A 92 45.83 30.28 -17.76
CA GLU A 92 45.10 29.18 -17.14
C GLU A 92 44.61 28.24 -18.24
N ARG A 93 45.21 27.04 -18.35
CA ARG A 93 44.77 25.99 -19.27
C ARG A 93 43.99 24.93 -18.51
N SER A 94 42.67 25.09 -18.47
CA SER A 94 41.77 24.23 -17.70
C SER A 94 40.44 24.03 -18.44
N LEU A 95 39.58 23.16 -17.92
CA LEU A 95 38.21 23.00 -18.45
C LEU A 95 37.41 24.32 -18.35
N TRP A 96 37.73 25.16 -17.37
CA TRP A 96 37.12 26.48 -17.20
C TRP A 96 37.37 27.42 -18.39
N THR A 97 38.57 27.37 -18.97
CA THR A 97 39.02 28.28 -20.03
C THR A 97 39.04 27.66 -21.42
N ALA A 98 38.88 26.34 -21.54
CA ALA A 98 38.89 25.64 -22.82
C ALA A 98 37.67 26.02 -23.68
N ARG A 99 37.90 26.46 -24.92
CA ARG A 99 36.83 26.79 -25.89
C ARG A 99 36.23 25.55 -26.54
N LEU A 100 35.58 24.74 -25.71
CA LEU A 100 34.98 23.46 -26.10
C LEU A 100 33.62 23.60 -26.77
N PHE A 101 32.90 24.69 -26.50
CA PHE A 101 31.47 24.76 -26.69
C PHE A 101 31.10 25.58 -27.93
N PRO A 102 30.78 24.94 -29.07
CA PRO A 102 30.36 25.63 -30.27
C PRO A 102 29.01 26.30 -30.05
N VAL A 103 28.89 27.57 -30.47
CA VAL A 103 27.67 28.39 -30.32
C VAL A 103 27.12 28.90 -31.65
N LEU A 104 27.93 28.88 -32.72
CA LEU A 104 27.53 29.30 -34.04
C LEU A 104 28.36 28.58 -35.12
N LEU A 105 27.70 27.97 -36.10
CA LEU A 105 28.34 27.45 -37.31
C LEU A 105 28.18 28.46 -38.45
N PRO A 106 29.02 28.38 -39.50
CA PRO A 106 28.85 29.20 -40.71
C PRO A 106 27.47 29.03 -41.37
N SER A 107 26.84 27.85 -41.21
CA SER A 107 25.52 27.50 -41.74
C SER A 107 24.34 27.87 -40.83
N GLY A 108 24.58 28.43 -39.64
CA GLY A 108 23.53 28.80 -38.69
C GLY A 108 23.79 28.40 -37.23
N PRO A 109 22.78 28.52 -36.35
CA PRO A 109 22.91 28.17 -34.94
C PRO A 109 23.23 26.68 -34.74
N THR A 110 24.08 26.39 -33.76
CA THR A 110 24.49 25.03 -33.42
C THR A 110 23.40 24.29 -32.64
N THR A 111 23.26 22.99 -32.87
CA THR A 111 22.41 22.10 -32.07
C THR A 111 23.26 21.28 -31.08
N LEU A 112 22.63 20.57 -30.14
CA LEU A 112 23.33 19.69 -29.18
C LEU A 112 24.25 18.65 -29.86
N ASN A 113 23.94 18.25 -31.09
CA ASN A 113 24.77 17.34 -31.89
C ASN A 113 26.21 17.84 -32.08
N ALA A 114 26.44 19.16 -32.03
CA ALA A 114 27.77 19.75 -32.13
C ALA A 114 28.68 19.46 -30.92
N ILE A 115 28.14 18.90 -29.85
CA ILE A 115 28.88 18.50 -28.62
C ILE A 115 28.75 16.99 -28.37
N VAL A 116 27.65 16.36 -28.78
CA VAL A 116 27.43 14.91 -28.65
C VAL A 116 28.52 14.08 -29.34
N TRP A 117 29.11 14.59 -30.42
CA TRP A 117 30.18 13.90 -31.14
C TRP A 117 31.44 13.61 -30.30
N PHE A 118 31.65 14.33 -29.20
CA PHE A 118 32.72 14.02 -28.25
C PHE A 118 32.54 12.61 -27.65
N LEU A 119 31.32 12.26 -27.24
CA LEU A 119 31.00 10.94 -26.68
C LEU A 119 31.11 9.84 -27.74
N GLU A 120 30.70 10.14 -28.97
CA GLU A 120 30.82 9.21 -30.10
C GLU A 120 32.29 8.97 -30.48
N SER A 121 33.13 10.00 -30.42
CA SER A 121 34.57 9.89 -30.74
C SER A 121 35.34 9.07 -29.70
N LEU A 122 34.91 9.11 -28.44
CA LEU A 122 35.47 8.29 -27.37
C LEU A 122 35.15 6.79 -27.51
N THR A 123 34.18 6.42 -28.33
CA THR A 123 33.79 5.01 -28.58
C THR A 123 34.07 4.55 -30.01
N ALA A 124 34.45 5.46 -30.90
CA ALA A 124 34.75 5.16 -32.29
C ALA A 124 36.13 4.50 -32.47
N LYS A 125 36.21 3.51 -33.36
CA LYS A 125 37.48 2.84 -33.74
C LYS A 125 38.37 3.70 -34.64
N THR A 126 37.83 4.76 -35.25
CA THR A 126 38.53 5.63 -36.21
C THR A 126 38.21 7.11 -35.92
N PRO A 127 39.18 8.03 -36.09
CA PRO A 127 38.96 9.47 -35.88
C PRO A 127 37.85 10.04 -36.77
N GLN A 128 36.95 10.84 -36.19
CA GLN A 128 35.80 11.39 -36.89
C GLN A 128 36.13 12.74 -37.56
N HIS A 129 37.05 12.72 -38.54
CA HIS A 129 37.60 13.93 -39.18
C HIS A 129 36.54 14.94 -39.68
N HIS A 130 35.43 14.47 -40.26
CA HIS A 130 34.37 15.36 -40.72
C HIS A 130 33.73 16.17 -39.57
N LYS A 131 33.53 15.54 -38.41
CA LYS A 131 32.95 16.21 -37.23
C LYS A 131 33.96 17.13 -36.55
N LEU A 132 35.23 16.76 -36.55
CA LEU A 132 36.31 17.65 -36.11
C LEU A 132 36.36 18.91 -36.99
N THR A 133 36.34 18.78 -38.31
CA THR A 133 36.31 19.95 -39.23
C THR A 133 35.09 20.83 -39.00
N GLN A 134 33.92 20.22 -38.81
CA GLN A 134 32.70 20.95 -38.49
C GLN A 134 32.84 21.70 -37.15
N TRP A 135 33.36 21.04 -36.11
CA TRP A 135 33.58 21.65 -34.80
C TRP A 135 34.62 22.78 -34.83
N LEU A 136 35.72 22.62 -35.59
CA LEU A 136 36.74 23.66 -35.79
C LEU A 136 36.19 24.90 -36.50
N SER A 137 35.26 24.70 -37.46
CA SER A 137 34.61 25.79 -38.19
C SER A 137 33.62 26.59 -37.34
N ALA A 138 33.22 26.07 -36.18
CA ALA A 138 32.29 26.75 -35.30
C ALA A 138 32.98 27.84 -34.48
N TRP A 139 32.26 28.94 -34.24
CA TRP A 139 32.62 29.85 -33.17
C TRP A 139 32.37 29.15 -31.83
N ARG A 140 33.43 29.03 -31.03
CA ARG A 140 33.45 28.27 -29.78
C ARG A 140 33.76 29.19 -28.60
N VAL A 141 33.16 28.89 -27.46
CA VAL A 141 33.35 29.62 -26.21
C VAL A 141 33.72 28.66 -25.08
N SER A 142 34.33 29.21 -24.03
CA SER A 142 34.70 28.51 -22.79
C SER A 142 33.62 28.61 -21.71
N LEU A 143 33.73 27.81 -20.64
CA LEU A 143 32.85 27.93 -19.47
C LEU A 143 32.92 29.32 -18.83
N LYS A 144 34.13 29.87 -18.74
CA LYS A 144 34.39 31.23 -18.26
C LYS A 144 33.63 32.27 -19.09
N GLU A 145 33.69 32.13 -20.42
CA GLU A 145 33.03 33.04 -21.35
C GLU A 145 31.50 32.88 -21.36
N ILE A 146 30.99 31.65 -21.18
CA ILE A 146 29.56 31.36 -21.03
C ILE A 146 29.06 31.98 -19.73
N LEU A 147 29.67 31.67 -18.59
CA LEU A 147 29.21 32.14 -17.28
C LEU A 147 29.38 33.65 -17.08
N GLY A 148 30.37 34.27 -17.75
CA GLY A 148 30.48 35.73 -17.80
C GLY A 148 29.40 36.43 -18.63
N ARG A 149 28.63 35.69 -19.44
CA ARG A 149 27.59 36.23 -20.35
C ARG A 149 26.18 35.75 -20.02
N VAL A 150 26.03 34.73 -19.19
CA VAL A 150 24.75 34.18 -18.78
C VAL A 150 24.18 35.00 -17.62
N ASP A 151 22.95 35.46 -17.78
CA ASP A 151 22.14 35.86 -16.62
C ASP A 151 21.81 34.60 -15.82
N SER A 152 22.58 34.37 -14.76
CA SER A 152 22.45 33.18 -13.91
C SER A 152 21.05 33.08 -13.28
N ARG A 153 20.39 34.21 -13.02
CA ARG A 153 19.05 34.23 -12.42
C ARG A 153 18.03 33.78 -13.47
N LEU A 154 18.09 34.34 -14.67
CA LEU A 154 17.23 33.92 -15.78
C LEU A 154 17.47 32.44 -16.14
N ALA A 155 18.73 32.00 -16.19
CA ALA A 155 19.08 30.59 -16.42
C ALA A 155 18.42 29.65 -15.40
N CYS A 156 18.56 29.95 -14.12
CA CYS A 156 17.98 29.14 -13.06
C CYS A 156 16.45 29.14 -13.10
N MET A 157 15.83 30.29 -13.42
CA MET A 157 14.38 30.38 -13.58
C MET A 157 13.89 29.54 -14.77
N THR A 158 14.50 29.67 -15.94
CA THR A 158 14.14 28.87 -17.14
C THR A 158 14.34 27.37 -16.90
N LEU A 159 15.42 26.98 -16.21
CA LEU A 159 15.65 25.58 -15.85
C LEU A 159 14.58 25.05 -14.89
N ARG A 160 14.23 25.83 -13.86
CA ARG A 160 13.16 25.51 -12.93
C ARG A 160 11.83 25.34 -13.67
N GLU A 161 11.46 26.28 -14.54
CA GLU A 161 10.24 26.23 -15.33
C GLU A 161 10.20 25.01 -16.26
N ALA A 162 11.29 24.71 -16.97
CA ALA A 162 11.39 23.55 -17.84
C ALA A 162 11.27 22.23 -17.05
N PHE A 163 11.95 22.14 -15.89
CA PHE A 163 11.89 20.98 -15.02
C PHE A 163 10.47 20.77 -14.47
N VAL A 164 9.85 21.82 -13.94
CA VAL A 164 8.47 21.77 -13.44
C VAL A 164 7.53 21.34 -14.56
N LYS A 165 7.62 21.94 -15.75
CA LYS A 165 6.80 21.57 -16.92
C LYS A 165 6.96 20.09 -17.29
N SER A 166 8.19 19.60 -17.39
CA SER A 166 8.46 18.19 -17.71
C SER A 166 7.94 17.25 -16.63
N THR A 167 8.04 17.65 -15.36
CA THR A 167 7.56 16.86 -14.22
C THR A 167 6.03 16.78 -14.21
N ARG A 168 5.32 17.90 -14.48
CA ARG A 168 3.86 17.90 -14.62
C ARG A 168 3.41 16.89 -15.67
N ALA A 169 4.03 16.92 -16.85
CA ALA A 169 3.73 15.97 -17.93
C ALA A 169 4.00 14.51 -17.52
N THR A 170 5.10 14.26 -16.82
CA THR A 170 5.48 12.92 -16.33
C THR A 170 4.47 12.38 -15.31
N ILE A 171 4.01 13.22 -14.37
CA ILE A 171 3.02 12.82 -13.36
C ILE A 171 1.66 12.56 -14.00
N ALA A 172 1.21 13.46 -14.89
CA ALA A 172 -0.06 13.30 -15.59
C ALA A 172 -0.08 11.99 -16.40
N ALA A 173 0.89 11.80 -17.29
CA ALA A 173 1.02 10.58 -18.09
C ALA A 173 1.19 9.34 -17.19
N GLY A 174 2.00 9.43 -16.13
CA GLY A 174 2.22 8.32 -15.20
C GLY A 174 0.95 7.82 -14.50
N LEU A 175 -0.02 8.72 -14.24
CA LEU A 175 -1.31 8.39 -13.65
C LEU A 175 -2.32 7.95 -14.71
N GLU A 176 -2.44 8.68 -15.81
CA GLU A 176 -3.39 8.41 -16.90
C GLU A 176 -3.08 7.08 -17.61
N ASP A 177 -1.81 6.83 -17.90
CA ASP A 177 -1.33 5.59 -18.52
C ASP A 177 -1.19 4.44 -17.50
N CYS A 178 -1.55 4.68 -16.24
CA CYS A 178 -1.49 3.69 -15.16
C CYS A 178 -0.11 3.02 -15.00
N VAL A 179 0.97 3.78 -15.19
CA VAL A 179 2.35 3.28 -15.20
C VAL A 179 2.68 2.57 -13.87
N PRO A 180 3.32 1.38 -13.89
CA PRO A 180 3.54 0.56 -12.70
C PRO A 180 4.68 1.04 -11.78
N HIS A 181 5.33 2.17 -12.10
CA HIS A 181 6.48 2.70 -11.36
C HIS A 181 6.10 3.85 -10.42
N SER A 182 6.93 4.07 -9.40
CA SER A 182 6.71 5.12 -8.41
C SER A 182 6.89 6.53 -8.99
N LEU A 183 5.95 7.42 -8.67
CA LEU A 183 6.05 8.86 -8.96
C LEU A 183 6.69 9.66 -7.80
N LEU A 184 6.95 9.01 -6.66
CA LEU A 184 7.56 9.66 -5.48
C LEU A 184 8.91 10.33 -5.79
N PRO A 185 9.87 9.68 -6.49
CA PRO A 185 11.15 10.33 -6.78
C PRO A 185 10.99 11.60 -7.62
N THR A 186 10.10 11.56 -8.60
CA THR A 186 9.75 12.70 -9.46
C THR A 186 9.12 13.83 -8.65
N MET A 187 8.20 13.52 -7.73
CA MET A 187 7.59 14.52 -6.85
C MET A 187 8.58 15.12 -5.84
N HIS A 188 9.49 14.32 -5.28
CA HIS A 188 10.55 14.83 -4.40
C HIS A 188 11.46 15.81 -5.14
N ALA A 189 11.91 15.45 -6.34
CA ALA A 189 12.71 16.36 -7.15
C ALA A 189 11.94 17.66 -7.45
N ALA A 190 10.65 17.59 -7.77
CA ALA A 190 9.82 18.78 -7.98
C ALA A 190 9.71 19.69 -6.75
N LEU A 191 9.67 19.12 -5.54
CA LEU A 191 9.66 19.89 -4.29
C LEU A 191 10.97 20.66 -4.09
N ASP A 192 12.12 20.06 -4.43
CA ASP A 192 13.43 20.73 -4.34
C ASP A 192 13.53 21.92 -5.30
N TYR A 193 12.85 21.84 -6.45
CA TYR A 193 12.67 22.96 -7.38
C TYR A 193 11.50 23.88 -7.03
N GLY A 194 10.88 23.74 -5.85
CA GLY A 194 9.79 24.59 -5.39
C GLY A 194 8.51 24.52 -6.23
N GLY A 195 8.26 23.37 -6.88
CA GLY A 195 7.12 23.14 -7.78
C GLY A 195 5.88 22.53 -7.10
N MET A 196 5.73 22.68 -5.78
CA MET A 196 4.67 22.00 -5.01
C MET A 196 3.26 22.33 -5.52
N ASN A 197 2.97 23.61 -5.79
CA ASN A 197 1.64 24.04 -6.21
C ASN A 197 1.31 23.49 -7.60
N GLU A 198 2.28 23.51 -8.51
CA GLU A 198 2.15 23.01 -9.87
C GLU A 198 1.92 21.50 -9.90
N MET A 199 2.54 20.75 -8.98
CA MET A 199 2.27 19.32 -8.81
C MET A 199 0.88 19.09 -8.24
N LEU A 200 0.46 19.84 -7.21
CA LEU A 200 -0.89 19.74 -6.64
C LEU A 200 -1.97 20.03 -7.67
N GLU A 201 -1.81 21.08 -8.49
CA GLU A 201 -2.71 21.42 -9.59
C GLU A 201 -2.81 20.30 -10.64
N THR A 202 -1.67 19.71 -10.99
CA THR A 202 -1.64 18.59 -11.96
C THR A 202 -2.37 17.37 -11.41
N LEU A 203 -2.18 17.07 -10.13
CA LEU A 203 -2.87 15.97 -9.46
C LEU A 203 -4.38 16.24 -9.31
N ASP A 204 -4.78 17.48 -9.00
CA ASP A 204 -6.19 17.90 -8.98
C ASP A 204 -6.83 17.74 -10.38
N ASP A 205 -6.12 18.15 -11.44
CA ASP A 205 -6.60 18.07 -12.81
C ASP A 205 -6.87 16.61 -13.22
N VAL A 206 -5.88 15.72 -13.03
CA VAL A 206 -6.03 14.28 -13.31
C VAL A 206 -7.16 13.67 -12.47
N ALA A 207 -7.19 13.95 -11.17
CA ALA A 207 -8.20 13.41 -10.26
C ALA A 207 -9.63 13.88 -10.61
N SER A 208 -9.78 15.13 -11.07
CA SER A 208 -11.10 15.69 -11.39
C SER A 208 -11.68 15.20 -12.73
N LYS A 209 -10.82 14.77 -13.67
CA LYS A 209 -11.21 14.36 -15.03
C LYS A 209 -11.38 12.86 -15.21
N THR A 210 -10.72 12.05 -14.38
CA THR A 210 -10.77 10.60 -14.51
C THR A 210 -12.12 10.03 -14.06
N GLU A 211 -12.59 8.99 -14.75
CA GLU A 211 -13.70 8.15 -14.29
C GLU A 211 -13.21 6.86 -13.60
N ALA A 212 -11.94 6.51 -13.79
CA ALA A 212 -11.33 5.30 -13.26
C ALA A 212 -11.01 5.46 -11.78
N SER A 213 -11.66 4.66 -10.92
CA SER A 213 -11.49 4.74 -9.46
C SER A 213 -10.06 4.52 -9.00
N GLY A 214 -9.29 3.64 -9.67
CA GLY A 214 -7.87 3.41 -9.36
C GLY A 214 -7.00 4.64 -9.67
N VAL A 215 -7.25 5.32 -10.79
CA VAL A 215 -6.53 6.57 -11.15
C VAL A 215 -6.87 7.68 -10.16
N LEU A 216 -8.14 7.85 -9.82
CA LEU A 216 -8.59 8.82 -8.81
C LEU A 216 -7.92 8.56 -7.46
N ALA A 217 -8.00 7.32 -6.96
CA ALA A 217 -7.42 6.97 -5.67
C ALA A 217 -5.89 7.15 -5.65
N ARG A 218 -5.20 6.77 -6.73
CA ARG A 218 -3.75 6.97 -6.86
C ARG A 218 -3.37 8.45 -6.94
N ALA A 219 -4.13 9.28 -7.65
CA ALA A 219 -3.89 10.72 -7.71
C ALA A 219 -4.05 11.36 -6.32
N LEU A 220 -5.12 11.03 -5.58
CA LEU A 220 -5.34 11.50 -4.20
C LEU A 220 -4.23 11.01 -3.25
N ALA A 221 -3.76 9.77 -3.41
CA ALA A 221 -2.63 9.22 -2.64
C ALA A 221 -1.32 9.96 -2.94
N CYS A 222 -1.04 10.26 -4.22
CA CYS A 222 0.11 11.07 -4.62
C CYS A 222 0.05 12.49 -4.01
N GLN A 223 -1.14 13.08 -3.85
CA GLN A 223 -1.30 14.36 -3.16
C GLN A 223 -0.94 14.25 -1.68
N ALA A 224 -1.40 13.19 -1.01
CA ALA A 224 -1.02 12.93 0.37
C ALA A 224 0.50 12.72 0.52
N ASP A 225 1.12 12.02 -0.44
CA ASP A 225 2.57 11.81 -0.48
C ASP A 225 3.36 13.10 -0.69
N LEU A 226 2.94 13.94 -1.64
CA LEU A 226 3.54 15.23 -1.91
C LEU A 226 3.47 16.15 -0.69
N LEU A 227 2.31 16.23 -0.03
CA LEU A 227 2.13 17.02 1.20
C LEU A 227 3.01 16.51 2.34
N ALA A 228 3.10 15.19 2.51
CA ALA A 228 3.94 14.58 3.53
C ALA A 228 5.44 14.82 3.25
N ALA A 229 5.86 14.72 2.00
CA ALA A 229 7.22 15.01 1.58
C ALA A 229 7.58 16.49 1.80
N ALA A 230 6.67 17.42 1.47
CA ALA A 230 6.85 18.85 1.68
C ALA A 230 7.00 19.22 3.17
N ALA A 231 6.44 18.42 4.08
CA ALA A 231 6.63 18.61 5.52
C ALA A 231 8.09 18.31 5.97
N GLY A 232 8.86 17.57 5.17
CA GLY A 232 10.29 17.31 5.41
C GLY A 232 10.57 16.51 6.68
N GLY A 233 9.71 15.53 6.98
CA GLY A 233 9.79 14.72 8.20
C GLY A 233 9.37 15.43 9.50
N ARG A 234 8.89 16.69 9.40
CA ARG A 234 8.28 17.45 10.50
C ARG A 234 6.76 17.25 10.46
N GLY A 235 6.06 17.52 11.57
CA GLY A 235 4.60 17.43 11.62
C GLY A 235 4.01 16.12 12.17
N GLY A 236 4.86 15.21 12.65
CA GLY A 236 4.45 13.98 13.35
C GLY A 236 4.07 12.83 12.41
N LEU A 237 3.48 11.78 12.99
CA LEU A 237 3.13 10.56 12.24
C LEU A 237 2.00 10.84 11.25
N ARG A 238 2.11 10.34 10.02
CA ARG A 238 1.00 10.36 9.04
C ARG A 238 -0.11 9.34 9.37
N CYS A 239 0.04 8.55 10.43
CA CYS A 239 -0.97 7.59 10.86
C CYS A 239 -1.90 8.21 11.91
N GLY A 240 -3.21 8.07 11.73
CA GLY A 240 -4.22 8.49 12.71
C GLY A 240 -5.50 9.07 12.10
N PRO A 241 -6.56 9.26 12.89
CA PRO A 241 -7.83 9.78 12.40
C PRO A 241 -7.69 11.22 11.90
N ALA A 242 -8.26 11.50 10.74
CA ALA A 242 -8.38 12.83 10.16
C ALA A 242 -9.82 13.34 10.35
N SER A 243 -10.20 13.64 11.59
CA SER A 243 -11.53 14.20 11.87
C SER A 243 -11.46 15.72 11.88
N ASN A 244 -12.03 16.34 10.86
CA ASN A 244 -12.26 17.78 10.83
C ASN A 244 -13.52 18.07 9.98
N PRO A 245 -14.55 18.70 10.56
CA PRO A 245 -15.80 19.02 9.86
C PRO A 245 -15.62 19.76 8.53
N ALA A 246 -14.57 20.57 8.38
CA ALA A 246 -14.30 21.34 7.17
C ALA A 246 -14.12 20.44 5.92
N TRP A 247 -13.59 19.23 6.10
CA TRP A 247 -13.36 18.28 5.01
C TRP A 247 -14.59 17.42 4.69
N CYS A 248 -15.60 17.37 5.57
CA CYS A 248 -16.74 16.46 5.44
C CYS A 248 -17.59 16.72 4.19
N ARG A 249 -17.65 17.96 3.69
CA ARG A 249 -18.38 18.28 2.45
C ARG A 249 -17.70 17.63 1.25
N ALA A 250 -16.38 17.72 1.16
CA ALA A 250 -15.59 17.14 0.08
C ALA A 250 -15.67 15.61 0.09
N LEU A 251 -15.53 15.00 1.27
CA LEU A 251 -15.62 13.54 1.43
C LEU A 251 -17.00 13.00 1.04
N ARG A 252 -18.09 13.67 1.43
CA ARG A 252 -19.46 13.28 1.03
C ARG A 252 -19.69 13.38 -0.48
N ALA A 253 -19.11 14.37 -1.14
CA ALA A 253 -19.20 14.47 -2.61
C ALA A 253 -18.50 13.28 -3.29
N LEU A 254 -17.33 12.86 -2.79
CA LEU A 254 -16.64 11.66 -3.29
C LEU A 254 -17.43 10.37 -3.02
N GLU A 255 -18.02 10.22 -1.84
CA GLU A 255 -18.91 9.11 -1.48
C GLU A 255 -20.12 9.02 -2.43
N ALA A 256 -20.71 10.17 -2.78
CA ALA A 256 -21.82 10.28 -3.73
C ALA A 256 -21.40 10.12 -5.21
N GLY A 257 -20.12 9.88 -5.49
CA GLY A 257 -19.58 9.73 -6.85
C GLY A 257 -19.42 11.03 -7.64
N GLN A 258 -19.56 12.18 -6.99
CA GLN A 258 -19.35 13.52 -7.58
C GLN A 258 -17.86 13.88 -7.55
N GLN A 259 -17.07 13.16 -8.35
CA GLN A 259 -15.59 13.16 -8.29
C GLN A 259 -14.99 14.56 -8.51
N ALA A 260 -15.36 15.22 -9.60
CA ALA A 260 -14.87 16.56 -9.92
C ALA A 260 -15.16 17.59 -8.80
N GLU A 261 -16.37 17.57 -8.25
CA GLU A 261 -16.75 18.47 -7.14
C GLU A 261 -16.02 18.11 -5.85
N GLY A 262 -15.89 16.82 -5.54
CA GLY A 262 -15.15 16.35 -4.37
C GLY A 262 -13.68 16.78 -4.41
N VAL A 263 -13.00 16.58 -5.54
CA VAL A 263 -11.60 17.01 -5.74
C VAL A 263 -11.47 18.53 -5.64
N ARG A 264 -12.38 19.30 -6.27
CA ARG A 264 -12.39 20.76 -6.19
C ARG A 264 -12.53 21.25 -4.74
N LEU A 265 -13.43 20.65 -3.97
CA LEU A 265 -13.65 20.99 -2.56
C LEU A 265 -12.44 20.61 -1.69
N LEU A 266 -11.80 19.47 -1.94
CA LEU A 266 -10.54 19.10 -1.27
C LEU A 266 -9.45 20.15 -1.55
N ALA A 267 -9.30 20.56 -2.81
CA ALA A 267 -8.30 21.55 -3.20
C ALA A 267 -8.52 22.92 -2.56
N ILE A 268 -9.78 23.37 -2.44
CA ILE A 268 -10.14 24.62 -1.74
C ILE A 268 -9.79 24.51 -0.26
N GLU A 269 -10.23 23.44 0.41
CA GLU A 269 -9.99 23.28 1.84
C GLU A 269 -8.49 23.20 2.13
N ARG A 270 -7.73 22.44 1.33
CA ARG A 270 -6.28 22.25 1.44
C ARG A 270 -5.50 23.55 1.55
N GLN A 271 -5.93 24.65 0.92
CA GLN A 271 -5.21 25.93 0.95
C GLN A 271 -5.00 26.46 2.38
N HIS A 272 -5.92 26.16 3.30
CA HIS A 272 -5.81 26.57 4.71
C HIS A 272 -4.75 25.78 5.50
N TRP A 273 -4.16 24.75 4.89
CA TRP A 273 -3.30 23.76 5.55
C TRP A 273 -1.85 23.74 5.05
N LEU A 274 -1.49 24.62 4.10
CA LEU A 274 -0.15 24.59 3.49
C LEU A 274 0.91 25.39 4.25
N ALA A 275 0.52 26.14 5.28
CA ALA A 275 1.39 27.15 5.92
C ALA A 275 2.54 26.58 6.78
N ARG A 276 2.41 25.37 7.33
CA ARG A 276 3.42 24.76 8.21
C ARG A 276 3.41 23.23 8.14
N PRO A 277 4.53 22.56 8.48
CA PRO A 277 4.66 21.11 8.34
C PRO A 277 3.58 20.28 9.05
N GLU A 278 3.13 20.70 10.24
CA GLU A 278 2.08 19.98 10.99
C GLU A 278 0.75 19.99 10.24
N LEU A 279 0.43 21.10 9.57
CA LEU A 279 -0.80 21.22 8.79
C LEU A 279 -0.70 20.44 7.47
N LEU A 280 0.47 20.39 6.84
CA LEU A 280 0.72 19.56 5.66
C LEU A 280 0.48 18.07 5.97
N VAL A 281 1.02 17.57 7.08
CA VAL A 281 0.79 16.18 7.52
C VAL A 281 -0.69 15.94 7.82
N ARG A 282 -1.39 16.89 8.46
CA ARG A 282 -2.83 16.76 8.71
C ARG A 282 -3.66 16.75 7.42
N ALA A 283 -3.34 17.61 6.46
CA ALA A 283 -3.98 17.60 5.14
C ALA A 283 -3.72 16.27 4.43
N ALA A 284 -2.50 15.74 4.47
CA ALA A 284 -2.18 14.42 3.90
C ALA A 284 -3.07 13.31 4.48
N ARG A 285 -3.35 13.32 5.80
CA ARG A 285 -4.29 12.35 6.40
C ARG A 285 -5.72 12.50 5.88
N HIS A 286 -6.18 13.72 5.58
CA HIS A 286 -7.51 13.92 4.97
C HIS A 286 -7.57 13.39 3.53
N TYR A 287 -6.49 13.52 2.75
CA TYR A 287 -6.38 12.88 1.44
C TYR A 287 -6.35 11.35 1.54
N GLU A 288 -5.69 10.77 2.54
CA GLU A 288 -5.78 9.33 2.81
C GLU A 288 -7.21 8.90 3.19
N GLY A 289 -7.92 9.72 3.95
CA GLY A 289 -9.34 9.54 4.22
C GLY A 289 -10.18 9.56 2.93
N ALA A 290 -9.90 10.48 2.01
CA ALA A 290 -10.55 10.54 0.70
C ALA A 290 -10.29 9.26 -0.13
N VAL A 291 -9.05 8.77 -0.15
CA VAL A 291 -8.70 7.47 -0.77
C VAL A 291 -9.52 6.34 -0.16
N GLN A 292 -9.67 6.31 1.16
CA GLN A 292 -10.49 5.31 1.85
C GLN A 292 -11.95 5.34 1.37
N ARG A 293 -12.55 6.51 1.14
CA ARG A 293 -13.91 6.65 0.58
C ARG A 293 -14.03 6.06 -0.84
N ILE A 294 -12.99 6.23 -1.67
CA ILE A 294 -12.98 5.66 -3.02
C ILE A 294 -12.91 4.13 -2.95
N VAL A 295 -12.07 3.58 -2.06
CA VAL A 295 -11.99 2.13 -1.82
C VAL A 295 -13.32 1.61 -1.26
N GLU A 296 -13.93 2.29 -0.28
CA GLU A 296 -15.24 1.95 0.30
C GLU A 296 -16.32 1.86 -0.80
N ARG A 297 -16.38 2.85 -1.72
CA ARG A 297 -17.32 2.84 -2.86
C ARG A 297 -17.04 1.69 -3.83
N ALA A 298 -15.77 1.45 -4.16
CA ALA A 298 -15.37 0.36 -5.05
C ALA A 298 -15.75 -1.00 -4.46
N VAL A 299 -15.44 -1.23 -3.19
CA VAL A 299 -15.85 -2.44 -2.45
C VAL A 299 -17.37 -2.52 -2.33
N GLY A 300 -18.08 -1.40 -2.15
CA GLY A 300 -19.54 -1.35 -2.09
C GLY A 300 -20.25 -1.98 -3.29
N THR A 301 -19.58 -2.04 -4.46
CA THR A 301 -20.12 -2.69 -5.65
C THR A 301 -20.34 -4.20 -5.50
N VAL A 302 -19.72 -4.86 -4.51
CA VAL A 302 -19.93 -6.28 -4.22
C VAL A 302 -21.35 -6.60 -3.74
N ARG A 303 -22.14 -5.59 -3.35
CA ARG A 303 -23.54 -5.76 -2.96
C ARG A 303 -24.37 -6.49 -4.01
N ARG A 304 -24.01 -6.39 -5.30
CA ARG A 304 -24.66 -7.14 -6.39
C ARG A 304 -24.56 -8.67 -6.23
N TRP A 305 -23.54 -9.14 -5.52
CA TRP A 305 -23.28 -10.57 -5.26
C TRP A 305 -23.91 -11.06 -3.96
N VAL A 306 -24.55 -10.18 -3.20
CA VAL A 306 -25.24 -10.53 -1.95
C VAL A 306 -26.71 -10.77 -2.28
N GLN A 307 -27.09 -12.03 -2.40
CA GLN A 307 -28.44 -12.44 -2.80
C GLN A 307 -29.07 -13.29 -1.69
N PRO A 308 -30.07 -12.78 -0.95
CA PRO A 308 -30.81 -13.60 -0.01
C PRO A 308 -31.57 -14.71 -0.75
N LEU A 309 -31.60 -15.89 -0.15
CA LEU A 309 -32.37 -17.03 -0.62
C LEU A 309 -33.79 -16.98 -0.02
N PRO A 310 -34.79 -17.58 -0.69
CA PRO A 310 -36.10 -17.79 -0.10
C PRO A 310 -36.01 -18.71 1.12
N GLY A 311 -36.57 -18.28 2.26
CA GLY A 311 -36.66 -19.06 3.48
C GLY A 311 -37.92 -18.72 4.29
N ALA A 312 -37.98 -19.20 5.52
CA ALA A 312 -39.04 -18.89 6.46
C ALA A 312 -38.44 -18.50 7.81
N ALA A 313 -38.88 -17.38 8.36
CA ALA A 313 -38.42 -16.92 9.66
C ALA A 313 -38.82 -17.93 10.76
N PRO A 314 -37.89 -18.32 11.66
CA PRO A 314 -38.22 -19.10 12.84
C PRO A 314 -39.29 -18.44 13.71
N ALA A 315 -40.00 -19.26 14.48
CA ALA A 315 -40.95 -18.77 15.49
C ALA A 315 -40.22 -17.96 16.59
N PRO A 316 -40.89 -16.96 17.20
CA PRO A 316 -40.36 -16.25 18.37
C PRO A 316 -39.84 -17.18 19.47
N GLY A 317 -38.75 -16.79 20.12
CA GLY A 317 -38.10 -17.57 21.17
C GLY A 317 -37.21 -18.72 20.71
N ARG A 318 -37.33 -19.22 19.47
CA ARG A 318 -36.44 -20.26 18.92
C ARG A 318 -35.07 -19.68 18.60
N TRP A 319 -34.00 -20.40 18.96
CA TRP A 319 -32.64 -19.98 18.71
C TRP A 319 -32.15 -20.45 17.35
N VAL A 320 -31.38 -19.59 16.68
CA VAL A 320 -30.57 -19.93 15.51
C VAL A 320 -29.12 -19.70 15.87
N CYS A 321 -28.29 -20.72 15.69
CA CYS A 321 -26.86 -20.66 15.96
C CYS A 321 -26.04 -20.83 14.69
N ALA A 322 -24.97 -20.06 14.57
CA ALA A 322 -23.88 -20.27 13.64
C ALA A 322 -22.59 -20.62 14.39
N SER A 323 -21.88 -21.65 13.91
CA SER A 323 -20.54 -22.01 14.38
C SER A 323 -19.56 -22.03 13.23
N CYS A 324 -18.39 -21.44 13.43
CA CYS A 324 -17.35 -21.29 12.42
C CYS A 324 -15.97 -21.74 12.95
N PRO A 325 -15.19 -22.45 12.14
CA PRO A 325 -13.76 -22.64 12.38
C PRO A 325 -13.00 -21.31 12.28
N ALA A 326 -11.78 -21.27 12.80
CA ALA A 326 -10.84 -20.20 12.50
C ALA A 326 -10.18 -20.44 11.12
N ARG A 327 -9.26 -19.57 10.71
CA ARG A 327 -8.53 -19.75 9.44
C ARG A 327 -7.05 -19.47 9.52
N ILE A 328 -6.28 -20.16 8.69
CA ILE A 328 -4.87 -19.85 8.40
C ILE A 328 -4.66 -19.62 6.90
N ASP A 329 -3.82 -18.64 6.58
CA ASP A 329 -3.38 -18.29 5.23
C ASP A 329 -2.11 -19.05 4.87
N LEU A 330 -2.21 -20.08 4.02
CA LEU A 330 -1.07 -20.92 3.63
C LEU A 330 -0.15 -20.21 2.61
N ALA A 331 -0.74 -19.42 1.71
CA ALA A 331 -0.01 -18.59 0.74
C ALA A 331 -0.92 -17.53 0.11
N GLY A 332 -0.34 -16.42 -0.34
CA GLY A 332 -1.00 -15.43 -1.18
C GLY A 332 -1.77 -14.31 -0.45
N GLY A 333 -1.95 -14.40 0.87
CA GLY A 333 -2.63 -13.37 1.65
C GLY A 333 -1.96 -11.99 1.49
N TRP A 334 -2.77 -10.93 1.54
CA TRP A 334 -2.54 -9.54 1.08
C TRP A 334 -2.97 -9.27 -0.36
N SER A 335 -2.89 -10.25 -1.27
CA SER A 335 -3.40 -10.07 -2.64
C SER A 335 -4.93 -9.89 -2.68
N ASP A 336 -5.62 -10.38 -1.65
CA ASP A 336 -7.07 -10.25 -1.42
C ASP A 336 -7.52 -8.89 -0.88
N THR A 337 -6.58 -8.00 -0.55
CA THR A 337 -6.87 -6.73 0.13
C THR A 337 -7.18 -5.63 -0.88
N PRO A 338 -8.36 -4.97 -0.82
CA PRO A 338 -8.64 -3.77 -1.60
C PRO A 338 -7.62 -2.64 -1.28
N PRO A 339 -7.09 -1.94 -2.30
CA PRO A 339 -7.46 -2.00 -3.71
C PRO A 339 -6.77 -3.10 -4.52
N LEU A 340 -5.72 -3.76 -4.01
CA LEU A 340 -4.91 -4.75 -4.72
C LEU A 340 -5.79 -5.83 -5.37
N ALA A 341 -6.79 -6.31 -4.61
CA ALA A 341 -7.72 -7.35 -5.05
C ALA A 341 -8.46 -7.08 -6.37
N TYR A 342 -8.75 -5.80 -6.68
CA TYR A 342 -9.46 -5.39 -7.89
C TYR A 342 -8.59 -4.59 -8.87
N GLU A 343 -7.39 -4.14 -8.48
CA GLU A 343 -6.43 -3.46 -9.36
C GLU A 343 -5.37 -4.40 -9.95
N HIS A 344 -5.11 -5.52 -9.29
CA HIS A 344 -4.15 -6.54 -9.71
C HIS A 344 -4.81 -7.92 -9.78
N GLY A 345 -5.79 -8.18 -8.92
CA GLY A 345 -6.34 -9.50 -8.69
C GLY A 345 -5.72 -10.12 -7.43
N GLY A 346 -6.46 -11.05 -6.84
CA GLY A 346 -6.06 -11.72 -5.61
C GLY A 346 -6.10 -13.23 -5.78
N THR A 347 -5.13 -13.93 -5.19
CA THR A 347 -5.10 -15.39 -5.14
C THR A 347 -4.62 -15.81 -3.76
N VAL A 348 -5.46 -16.51 -3.00
CA VAL A 348 -5.15 -16.92 -1.62
C VAL A 348 -5.47 -18.39 -1.41
N LEU A 349 -4.47 -19.15 -1.00
CA LEU A 349 -4.64 -20.51 -0.48
C LEU A 349 -4.84 -20.43 1.04
N THR A 350 -5.99 -20.89 1.53
CA THR A 350 -6.37 -20.80 2.93
C THR A 350 -6.99 -22.11 3.42
N ALA A 351 -6.94 -22.34 4.73
CA ALA A 351 -7.51 -23.52 5.36
C ALA A 351 -8.42 -23.13 6.54
N ALA A 352 -9.60 -23.77 6.61
CA ALA A 352 -10.45 -23.72 7.79
C ALA A 352 -9.89 -24.64 8.87
N VAL A 353 -9.69 -24.11 10.07
CA VAL A 353 -9.04 -24.84 11.17
C VAL A 353 -9.86 -24.81 12.46
N ARG A 354 -9.97 -25.97 13.08
CA ARG A 354 -10.40 -26.14 14.48
C ARG A 354 -9.18 -26.14 15.38
N LEU A 355 -9.29 -25.46 16.51
CA LEU A 355 -8.24 -25.40 17.52
C LEU A 355 -8.63 -26.29 18.69
N ASN A 356 -7.79 -27.28 18.99
CA ASN A 356 -8.08 -28.35 19.95
C ASN A 356 -9.45 -29.02 19.71
N GLY A 357 -9.81 -29.21 18.44
CA GLY A 357 -11.08 -29.83 18.04
C GLY A 357 -12.31 -28.91 18.06
N VAL A 358 -12.15 -27.65 18.47
CA VAL A 358 -13.26 -26.69 18.65
C VAL A 358 -13.36 -25.70 17.49
N ARG A 359 -14.60 -25.39 17.08
CA ARG A 359 -14.94 -24.23 16.25
C ARG A 359 -15.04 -23.00 17.15
N PRO A 360 -14.06 -22.08 17.09
CA PRO A 360 -13.89 -21.13 18.17
C PRO A 360 -14.74 -19.87 18.05
N ILE A 361 -15.43 -19.68 16.92
CA ILE A 361 -16.15 -18.45 16.56
C ILE A 361 -17.62 -18.80 16.32
N GLY A 362 -18.55 -17.98 16.78
CA GLY A 362 -19.97 -18.21 16.52
C GLY A 362 -20.88 -17.05 16.88
N ALA A 363 -22.14 -17.20 16.52
CA ALA A 363 -23.20 -16.27 16.83
C ALA A 363 -24.51 -17.02 17.10
N ALA A 364 -25.37 -16.47 17.95
CA ALA A 364 -26.69 -17.00 18.22
C ALA A 364 -27.70 -15.86 18.27
N VAL A 365 -28.87 -16.08 17.68
CA VAL A 365 -29.94 -15.08 17.66
C VAL A 365 -31.29 -15.73 17.92
N ARG A 366 -32.18 -15.01 18.61
CA ARG A 366 -33.60 -15.33 18.69
C ARG A 366 -34.45 -14.10 18.46
N ARG A 367 -35.68 -14.33 18.01
CA ARG A 367 -36.70 -13.27 17.89
C ARG A 367 -37.33 -12.98 19.24
N LEU A 368 -37.49 -11.69 19.50
CA LEU A 368 -38.21 -11.15 20.65
C LEU A 368 -39.59 -10.66 20.22
N GLU A 369 -40.54 -10.70 21.15
CA GLU A 369 -41.86 -10.10 20.95
C GLU A 369 -41.81 -8.56 21.04
N GLN A 370 -40.88 -8.01 21.83
CA GLN A 370 -40.71 -6.55 21.93
C GLN A 370 -39.84 -6.03 20.77
N PRO A 371 -40.12 -4.83 20.23
CA PRO A 371 -39.33 -4.21 19.16
C PRO A 371 -38.07 -3.56 19.73
N ILE A 372 -37.12 -4.38 20.19
CA ILE A 372 -35.84 -3.99 20.78
C ILE A 372 -34.71 -4.83 20.20
N LEU A 373 -33.49 -4.27 20.16
CA LEU A 373 -32.28 -5.05 19.88
C LEU A 373 -31.43 -5.15 21.15
N LEU A 374 -31.14 -6.38 21.56
CA LEU A 374 -30.25 -6.73 22.67
C LEU A 374 -28.99 -7.36 22.08
N LEU A 375 -27.85 -6.67 22.21
CA LEU A 375 -26.60 -7.07 21.57
C LEU A 375 -25.54 -7.37 22.62
N ALA A 376 -24.90 -8.54 22.52
CA ALA A 376 -23.82 -8.94 23.41
C ALA A 376 -22.69 -9.69 22.68
N SER A 377 -21.46 -9.36 23.04
CA SER A 377 -20.22 -9.91 22.48
C SER A 377 -19.44 -10.54 23.62
N HIS A 378 -18.97 -11.76 23.40
CA HIS A 378 -18.35 -12.54 24.47
C HIS A 378 -16.94 -12.98 24.10
N ASP A 379 -16.00 -12.55 24.93
CA ASP A 379 -14.59 -12.81 24.76
C ASP A 379 -14.09 -13.89 25.70
N SER A 380 -13.10 -14.65 25.21
CA SER A 380 -12.28 -15.52 26.07
C SER A 380 -13.08 -16.55 26.86
N LEU A 381 -14.15 -17.08 26.25
CA LEU A 381 -14.87 -18.21 26.82
C LEU A 381 -13.91 -19.39 27.04
N PRO A 382 -13.99 -20.10 28.17
CA PRO A 382 -13.14 -21.25 28.42
C PRO A 382 -13.44 -22.35 27.39
N ILE A 383 -12.40 -22.84 26.72
CA ILE A 383 -12.49 -24.02 25.84
C ILE A 383 -12.75 -25.23 26.74
N THR A 384 -14.01 -25.67 26.82
CA THR A 384 -14.40 -26.86 27.59
C THR A 384 -14.82 -27.98 26.65
N GLY A 385 -14.06 -29.08 26.63
CA GLY A 385 -14.37 -30.28 25.84
C GLY A 385 -13.98 -30.23 24.35
N GLU A 386 -14.37 -31.28 23.62
CA GLU A 386 -14.31 -31.37 22.14
C GLU A 386 -15.70 -31.02 21.55
N GLY A 387 -15.74 -30.27 20.45
CA GLY A 387 -17.00 -29.91 19.76
C GLY A 387 -17.20 -28.40 19.57
N ASP A 388 -18.41 -28.00 19.16
CA ASP A 388 -18.76 -26.58 19.03
C ASP A 388 -18.89 -25.94 20.43
N VAL A 389 -18.51 -24.67 20.57
CA VAL A 389 -18.88 -23.88 21.77
C VAL A 389 -20.40 -23.90 21.87
N LYS A 390 -20.94 -24.43 22.97
CA LYS A 390 -22.40 -24.50 23.16
C LYS A 390 -23.01 -23.12 22.97
N CYS A 391 -24.05 -23.04 22.13
CA CYS A 391 -24.77 -21.79 21.84
C CYS A 391 -25.26 -21.07 23.11
N TRP A 392 -25.53 -21.86 24.15
CA TRP A 392 -26.05 -21.40 25.42
C TRP A 392 -25.19 -21.92 26.59
N PRO A 393 -24.15 -21.18 27.01
CA PRO A 393 -23.40 -21.46 28.23
C PRO A 393 -24.11 -20.97 29.51
N GLY A 394 -25.41 -20.63 29.43
CA GLY A 394 -26.13 -20.00 30.54
C GLY A 394 -25.80 -18.51 30.69
N TRP A 395 -25.81 -17.77 29.57
CA TRP A 395 -25.69 -16.32 29.60
C TRP A 395 -26.75 -15.73 30.52
N GLN A 396 -26.34 -14.87 31.45
CA GLN A 396 -27.27 -14.23 32.37
C GLN A 396 -28.02 -13.11 31.64
N ASP A 397 -29.35 -13.15 31.71
CA ASP A 397 -30.21 -12.06 31.25
C ASP A 397 -29.75 -10.72 31.88
N GLY A 398 -29.60 -9.68 31.05
CA GLY A 398 -29.26 -8.32 31.50
C GLY A 398 -27.81 -7.89 31.33
N CYS A 399 -26.91 -8.74 30.84
CA CYS A 399 -25.54 -8.36 30.50
C CYS A 399 -25.41 -8.06 28.99
N TRP A 400 -25.81 -6.84 28.59
CA TRP A 400 -25.79 -6.38 27.20
C TRP A 400 -24.67 -5.36 26.97
N ASP A 401 -23.93 -5.50 25.88
CA ASP A 401 -23.00 -4.46 25.42
C ASP A 401 -23.77 -3.26 24.87
N ALA A 402 -24.91 -3.52 24.23
CA ALA A 402 -25.80 -2.48 23.73
C ALA A 402 -27.27 -2.91 23.78
N GLU A 403 -28.09 -2.03 24.33
CA GLU A 403 -29.54 -2.08 24.28
C GLU A 403 -30.04 -0.97 23.34
N CYS A 404 -30.49 -1.34 22.14
CA CYS A 404 -30.92 -0.38 21.14
C CYS A 404 -32.45 -0.27 21.12
N THR A 405 -32.95 0.85 21.65
CA THR A 405 -34.36 1.25 21.59
C THR A 405 -34.59 2.44 20.67
N LYS A 406 -33.53 3.09 20.18
CA LYS A 406 -33.60 4.25 19.27
C LYS A 406 -32.51 4.17 18.21
N LEU A 407 -32.73 4.82 17.07
CA LEU A 407 -31.73 4.87 16.00
C LEU A 407 -30.39 5.48 16.44
N GLN A 408 -30.40 6.45 17.37
CA GLN A 408 -29.16 7.05 17.88
C GLN A 408 -28.22 6.02 18.55
N HIS A 409 -28.76 4.92 19.09
CA HIS A 409 -27.94 3.87 19.72
C HIS A 409 -27.12 3.06 18.70
N LEU A 410 -27.40 3.23 17.41
CA LEU A 410 -26.70 2.56 16.30
C LEU A 410 -25.69 3.47 15.61
N GLU A 411 -25.76 4.80 15.76
CA GLU A 411 -24.96 5.78 15.00
C GLU A 411 -23.43 5.58 15.11
N ASP A 412 -22.98 4.99 16.21
CA ASP A 412 -21.58 4.70 16.50
C ASP A 412 -21.05 3.41 15.84
N TYR A 413 -21.84 2.71 15.02
CA TYR A 413 -21.41 1.48 14.33
C TYR A 413 -20.14 1.65 13.50
N ARG A 414 -19.83 2.89 13.07
CA ARG A 414 -18.63 3.24 12.30
C ARG A 414 -17.36 3.38 13.17
N HIS A 415 -17.49 3.23 14.49
CA HIS A 415 -16.40 3.29 15.45
C HIS A 415 -16.09 1.86 15.95
N PRO A 416 -15.00 1.21 15.49
CA PRO A 416 -14.69 -0.19 15.83
C PRO A 416 -14.56 -0.53 17.31
N HIS A 417 -14.33 0.49 18.15
CA HIS A 417 -14.18 0.35 19.60
C HIS A 417 -15.47 0.66 20.36
N ALA A 418 -16.55 1.07 19.67
CA ALA A 418 -17.84 1.27 20.29
C ALA A 418 -18.44 -0.08 20.72
N PRO A 419 -19.23 -0.10 21.82
CA PRO A 419 -19.90 -1.31 22.27
C PRO A 419 -20.74 -1.93 21.16
N ALA A 420 -20.59 -3.24 20.96
CA ALA A 420 -21.30 -4.01 19.94
C ALA A 420 -21.17 -3.46 18.49
N ALA A 421 -20.13 -2.68 18.16
CA ALA A 421 -20.01 -2.03 16.85
C ALA A 421 -20.19 -2.97 15.66
N LEU A 422 -19.59 -4.17 15.72
CA LEU A 422 -19.72 -5.18 14.66
C LEU A 422 -21.16 -5.69 14.52
N LEU A 423 -21.84 -5.95 15.64
CA LEU A 423 -23.24 -6.38 15.65
C LEU A 423 -24.16 -5.30 15.09
N LYS A 424 -23.97 -4.05 15.52
CA LYS A 424 -24.68 -2.88 15.00
C LYS A 424 -24.47 -2.74 13.48
N ALA A 425 -23.22 -2.84 13.01
CA ALA A 425 -22.90 -2.77 11.59
C ALA A 425 -23.54 -3.91 10.79
N ALA A 426 -23.58 -5.13 11.33
CA ALA A 426 -24.25 -6.27 10.69
C ALA A 426 -25.77 -6.08 10.60
N CYS A 427 -26.42 -5.53 11.64
CA CYS A 427 -27.84 -5.14 11.59
C CYS A 427 -28.12 -4.11 10.48
N VAL A 428 -27.23 -3.13 10.29
CA VAL A 428 -27.36 -2.12 9.23
C VAL A 428 -27.13 -2.75 7.84
N VAL A 429 -26.07 -3.52 7.66
CA VAL A 429 -25.70 -4.10 6.36
C VAL A 429 -26.68 -5.16 5.89
N SER A 430 -27.23 -5.96 6.81
CA SER A 430 -28.25 -6.97 6.52
C SER A 430 -29.61 -6.38 6.16
N GLY A 431 -29.82 -5.07 6.35
CA GLY A 431 -31.09 -4.39 6.10
C GLY A 431 -32.11 -4.57 7.22
N LEU A 432 -31.74 -5.14 8.37
CA LEU A 432 -32.61 -5.25 9.53
C LEU A 432 -33.06 -3.87 10.04
N VAL A 433 -32.15 -2.90 9.98
CA VAL A 433 -32.38 -1.50 10.37
C VAL A 433 -31.68 -0.55 9.40
N ASP A 434 -32.35 0.52 9.03
CA ASP A 434 -31.75 1.69 8.37
C ASP A 434 -31.61 2.85 9.38
N PRO A 435 -30.38 3.19 9.81
CA PRO A 435 -30.12 4.28 10.75
C PRO A 435 -30.34 5.67 10.14
N HIS A 436 -30.49 5.77 8.81
CA HIS A 436 -30.71 7.02 8.10
C HIS A 436 -32.18 7.23 7.70
N SER A 437 -33.05 6.27 8.03
CA SER A 437 -34.49 6.37 7.80
C SER A 437 -35.14 7.42 8.72
N THR A 438 -36.22 8.03 8.25
CA THR A 438 -37.09 8.90 9.06
C THR A 438 -37.98 8.12 10.01
N THR A 439 -38.14 6.80 9.79
CA THR A 439 -38.95 5.89 10.60
C THR A 439 -38.19 5.49 11.86
N SER A 440 -38.87 5.48 13.02
CA SER A 440 -38.25 5.13 14.30
C SER A 440 -37.75 3.68 14.33
N LEU A 441 -36.81 3.37 15.23
CA LEU A 441 -36.31 2.00 15.37
C LEU A 441 -37.46 1.03 15.70
N GLN A 442 -38.36 1.42 16.61
CA GLN A 442 -39.50 0.59 16.99
C GLN A 442 -40.37 0.21 15.78
N GLU A 443 -40.71 1.19 14.94
CA GLU A 443 -41.54 0.97 13.75
C GLU A 443 -40.84 0.08 12.71
N GLN A 444 -39.52 0.23 12.54
CA GLN A 444 -38.73 -0.66 11.68
C GLN A 444 -38.75 -2.11 12.21
N LEU A 445 -38.55 -2.30 13.53
CA LEU A 445 -38.52 -3.62 14.17
C LEU A 445 -39.89 -4.29 14.27
N VAL A 446 -41.00 -3.54 14.19
CA VAL A 446 -42.34 -4.13 14.02
C VAL A 446 -42.47 -4.78 12.64
N THR A 447 -41.83 -4.21 11.62
CA THR A 447 -41.83 -4.75 10.26
C THR A 447 -40.85 -5.91 10.09
N THR A 448 -39.69 -5.85 10.76
CA THR A 448 -38.70 -6.92 10.75
C THR A 448 -38.91 -7.85 11.95
N THR A 449 -38.29 -7.57 13.09
CA THR A 449 -38.51 -8.21 14.40
C THR A 449 -37.55 -7.60 15.42
N GLY A 450 -37.92 -7.54 16.70
CA GLY A 450 -36.93 -7.38 17.77
C GLY A 450 -36.08 -8.65 17.91
N LEU A 451 -34.85 -8.50 18.39
CA LEU A 451 -33.86 -9.58 18.44
C LEU A 451 -33.00 -9.52 19.70
N GLU A 452 -32.61 -10.71 20.14
CA GLU A 452 -31.50 -10.93 21.06
C GLU A 452 -30.38 -11.63 20.31
N LEU A 453 -29.22 -10.97 20.22
CA LEU A 453 -28.09 -11.38 19.39
C LEU A 453 -26.81 -11.47 20.23
N HIS A 454 -26.26 -12.67 20.28
CA HIS A 454 -24.98 -12.98 20.90
C HIS A 454 -23.94 -13.34 19.84
N ALA A 455 -22.71 -12.89 20.07
CA ALA A 455 -21.54 -13.26 19.28
C ALA A 455 -20.40 -13.64 20.22
N TRP A 456 -19.56 -14.60 19.83
CA TRP A 456 -18.45 -15.02 20.66
C TRP A 456 -17.20 -15.43 19.89
N SER A 457 -16.06 -15.29 20.55
CA SER A 457 -14.78 -15.86 20.15
C SER A 457 -14.01 -16.37 21.37
N VAL A 458 -13.61 -17.64 21.37
CA VAL A 458 -12.66 -18.18 22.36
C VAL A 458 -11.20 -17.81 22.02
N LEU A 459 -10.97 -17.16 20.87
CA LEU A 459 -9.64 -16.69 20.47
C LEU A 459 -9.39 -15.28 20.99
N PRO A 460 -8.15 -14.96 21.40
CA PRO A 460 -7.77 -13.61 21.77
C PRO A 460 -8.04 -12.61 20.63
N HIS A 461 -8.51 -11.42 21.01
CA HIS A 461 -8.61 -10.28 20.10
C HIS A 461 -7.28 -10.00 19.41
N GLY A 462 -7.27 -9.86 18.07
CA GLY A 462 -6.02 -9.68 17.32
C GLY A 462 -5.15 -10.94 17.24
N SER A 463 -5.75 -12.13 17.34
CA SER A 463 -5.11 -13.44 17.11
C SER A 463 -4.45 -13.56 15.73
N GLY A 464 -4.92 -12.80 14.75
CA GLY A 464 -4.52 -12.96 13.36
C GLY A 464 -5.20 -14.15 12.67
N LEU A 465 -6.15 -14.84 13.32
CA LEU A 465 -6.86 -16.03 12.80
C LEU A 465 -8.21 -15.70 12.11
N GLY A 466 -8.44 -14.44 11.75
CA GLY A 466 -9.61 -14.00 10.97
C GLY A 466 -10.87 -13.80 11.78
N THR A 467 -10.73 -13.73 13.11
CA THR A 467 -11.83 -13.72 14.08
C THR A 467 -12.92 -12.72 13.72
N SER A 468 -12.58 -11.45 13.47
CA SER A 468 -13.56 -10.39 13.24
C SER A 468 -14.41 -10.62 11.98
N SER A 469 -13.79 -10.94 10.84
CA SER A 469 -14.50 -11.15 9.56
C SER A 469 -15.33 -12.43 9.59
N ILE A 470 -14.82 -13.50 10.20
CA ILE A 470 -15.55 -14.75 10.38
C ILE A 470 -16.75 -14.54 11.31
N LEU A 471 -16.58 -13.76 12.39
CA LEU A 471 -17.67 -13.41 13.31
C LEU A 471 -18.75 -12.59 12.60
N ALA A 472 -18.36 -11.61 11.77
CA ALA A 472 -19.30 -10.87 10.94
C ALA A 472 -20.07 -11.81 9.99
N GLY A 473 -19.41 -12.80 9.40
CA GLY A 473 -20.06 -13.83 8.58
C GLY A 473 -21.06 -14.69 9.36
N ALA A 474 -20.71 -15.12 10.57
CA ALA A 474 -21.60 -15.88 11.45
C ALA A 474 -22.84 -15.06 11.87
N VAL A 475 -22.64 -13.78 12.20
CA VAL A 475 -23.73 -12.86 12.58
C VAL A 475 -24.66 -12.61 11.38
N LEU A 476 -24.12 -12.33 10.20
CA LEU A 476 -24.93 -12.16 8.98
C LEU A 476 -25.71 -13.42 8.63
N ALA A 477 -25.12 -14.61 8.83
CA ALA A 477 -25.80 -15.88 8.59
C ALA A 477 -27.04 -16.02 9.48
N VAL A 478 -26.90 -15.86 10.80
CA VAL A 478 -28.04 -15.99 11.71
C VAL A 478 -29.08 -14.87 11.53
N LEU A 479 -28.65 -13.66 11.14
CA LEU A 479 -29.58 -12.57 10.79
C LEU A 479 -30.37 -12.85 9.51
N GLY A 480 -29.78 -13.52 8.51
CA GLY A 480 -30.51 -13.95 7.32
C GLY A 480 -31.56 -15.00 7.67
N GLU A 481 -31.19 -16.01 8.46
CA GLU A 481 -32.11 -17.05 8.95
C GLU A 481 -33.30 -16.45 9.71
N ILE A 482 -33.04 -15.51 10.64
CA ILE A 482 -34.08 -14.95 11.50
C ILE A 482 -35.07 -14.05 10.74
N GLN A 483 -34.63 -13.45 9.64
CA GLN A 483 -35.45 -12.65 8.73
C GLN A 483 -36.21 -13.50 7.70
N GLY A 484 -35.95 -14.82 7.65
CA GLY A 484 -36.52 -15.71 6.63
C GLY A 484 -35.89 -15.53 5.25
N THR A 485 -34.71 -14.91 5.19
CA THR A 485 -33.95 -14.60 3.97
C THR A 485 -32.50 -15.08 4.10
N PRO A 486 -32.27 -16.40 4.28
CA PRO A 486 -30.95 -16.95 4.54
C PRO A 486 -29.97 -16.65 3.39
N TYR A 487 -28.69 -16.54 3.73
CA TYR A 487 -27.64 -16.28 2.75
C TYR A 487 -26.85 -17.56 2.44
N ASP A 488 -26.49 -17.77 1.17
CA ASP A 488 -25.47 -18.74 0.84
C ASP A 488 -24.06 -18.23 1.21
N ARG A 489 -23.08 -19.13 1.20
CA ARG A 489 -21.68 -18.79 1.54
C ARG A 489 -21.07 -17.79 0.57
N HIS A 490 -21.52 -17.75 -0.68
CA HIS A 490 -21.04 -16.79 -1.68
C HIS A 490 -21.53 -15.38 -1.38
N SER A 491 -22.81 -15.23 -1.01
CA SER A 491 -23.39 -13.97 -0.55
C SER A 491 -22.73 -13.50 0.74
N LEU A 492 -22.53 -14.39 1.72
CA LEU A 492 -21.87 -14.05 2.99
C LEU A 492 -20.43 -13.57 2.78
N LEU A 493 -19.66 -14.23 1.90
CA LEU A 493 -18.29 -13.85 1.54
C LEU A 493 -18.19 -12.38 1.12
N HIS A 494 -19.12 -11.93 0.28
CA HIS A 494 -19.17 -10.54 -0.20
C HIS A 494 -19.84 -9.59 0.80
N ALA A 495 -20.84 -10.03 1.56
CA ALA A 495 -21.52 -9.22 2.55
C ALA A 495 -20.60 -8.83 3.73
N VAL A 496 -19.66 -9.70 4.11
CA VAL A 496 -18.65 -9.38 5.13
C VAL A 496 -17.78 -8.20 4.73
N LEU A 497 -17.40 -8.08 3.44
CA LEU A 497 -16.65 -6.91 2.95
C LEU A 497 -17.43 -5.62 3.21
N LEU A 498 -18.76 -5.63 3.04
CA LEU A 498 -19.61 -4.47 3.31
C LEU A 498 -19.63 -4.11 4.81
N VAL A 499 -19.68 -5.11 5.70
CA VAL A 499 -19.60 -4.90 7.16
C VAL A 499 -18.27 -4.28 7.56
N GLU A 500 -17.15 -4.75 7.02
CA GLU A 500 -15.83 -4.21 7.34
C GLU A 500 -15.63 -2.78 6.83
N GLN A 501 -16.19 -2.43 5.66
CA GLN A 501 -16.20 -1.05 5.19
C GLN A 501 -17.08 -0.16 6.08
N ALA A 502 -18.25 -0.65 6.49
CA ALA A 502 -19.15 0.05 7.41
C ALA A 502 -18.48 0.35 8.76
N LEU A 503 -17.67 -0.59 9.27
CA LEU A 503 -16.86 -0.43 10.48
C LEU A 503 -15.64 0.48 10.30
N THR A 504 -15.27 0.87 9.09
CA THR A 504 -14.03 1.61 8.77
C THR A 504 -12.73 0.86 9.10
N THR A 505 -12.81 -0.45 9.37
CA THR A 505 -11.63 -1.31 9.57
C THR A 505 -11.00 -1.68 8.24
N GLY A 506 -11.83 -1.86 7.20
CA GLY A 506 -11.42 -2.49 5.95
C GLY A 506 -10.92 -3.93 6.18
N GLY A 507 -10.28 -4.50 5.17
CA GLY A 507 -9.84 -5.89 5.18
C GLY A 507 -9.86 -6.48 3.78
N GLY A 508 -9.21 -7.63 3.62
CA GLY A 508 -9.32 -8.44 2.43
C GLY A 508 -10.38 -9.54 2.58
N TRP A 509 -10.65 -10.29 1.52
CA TRP A 509 -11.70 -11.31 1.53
C TRP A 509 -11.25 -12.69 2.08
N GLN A 510 -9.97 -12.88 2.38
CA GLN A 510 -9.43 -14.18 2.77
C GLN A 510 -9.97 -14.72 4.10
N ASP A 511 -10.37 -13.83 5.03
CA ASP A 511 -10.74 -14.21 6.39
C ASP A 511 -12.08 -14.95 6.39
N GLN A 512 -13.10 -14.34 5.78
CA GLN A 512 -14.40 -14.96 5.61
C GLN A 512 -14.37 -16.13 4.62
N LEU A 513 -13.52 -16.10 3.59
CA LEU A 513 -13.29 -17.30 2.78
C LEU A 513 -12.79 -18.43 3.66
N GLY A 514 -11.74 -18.14 4.44
CA GLY A 514 -11.05 -19.08 5.29
C GLY A 514 -11.94 -19.74 6.34
N GLY A 515 -12.85 -18.99 6.99
CA GLY A 515 -13.70 -19.53 8.06
C GLY A 515 -15.08 -20.01 7.62
N LEU A 516 -15.67 -19.47 6.55
CA LEU A 516 -17.04 -19.83 6.14
C LEU A 516 -17.09 -21.05 5.21
N TYR A 517 -16.04 -21.28 4.41
CA TYR A 517 -15.95 -22.43 3.51
C TYR A 517 -15.22 -23.60 4.17
N PRO A 518 -15.51 -24.84 3.77
CA PRO A 518 -14.83 -26.02 4.31
C PRO A 518 -13.39 -26.16 3.80
N GLY A 519 -12.60 -26.92 4.54
CA GLY A 519 -11.34 -27.50 4.12
C GLY A 519 -10.25 -26.50 3.74
N VAL A 520 -9.34 -26.99 2.90
CA VAL A 520 -8.35 -26.20 2.17
C VAL A 520 -8.99 -25.74 0.87
N LYS A 521 -8.88 -24.44 0.57
CA LYS A 521 -9.43 -23.87 -0.65
C LYS A 521 -8.57 -22.75 -1.20
N LEU A 522 -8.74 -22.52 -2.49
CA LEU A 522 -8.10 -21.48 -3.26
C LEU A 522 -9.15 -20.45 -3.66
N GLY A 523 -9.02 -19.23 -3.14
CA GLY A 523 -9.83 -18.09 -3.55
C GLY A 523 -9.12 -17.30 -4.63
N ARG A 524 -9.87 -16.78 -5.61
CA ARG A 524 -9.34 -15.93 -6.68
C ARG A 524 -10.25 -14.74 -6.99
N SER A 525 -9.66 -13.60 -7.31
CA SER A 525 -10.36 -12.45 -7.87
C SER A 525 -9.59 -11.89 -9.06
N LYS A 526 -10.32 -11.38 -10.06
CA LYS A 526 -9.74 -10.70 -11.22
C LYS A 526 -9.51 -9.21 -10.91
N SER A 527 -8.62 -8.59 -11.67
CA SER A 527 -8.39 -7.14 -11.68
C SER A 527 -9.57 -6.36 -12.29
N THR A 528 -10.74 -6.46 -11.68
CA THR A 528 -11.97 -5.84 -12.18
C THR A 528 -12.91 -5.46 -11.05
N LEU A 529 -13.68 -4.39 -11.26
CA LEU A 529 -14.88 -4.09 -10.49
C LEU A 529 -16.14 -4.49 -11.28
N PRO A 530 -17.22 -4.94 -10.60
CA PRO A 530 -17.28 -5.22 -9.17
C PRO A 530 -16.39 -6.39 -8.76
N LEU A 531 -15.75 -6.28 -7.59
CA LEU A 531 -14.89 -7.34 -7.05
C LEU A 531 -15.72 -8.63 -6.91
N HIS A 532 -15.23 -9.72 -7.48
CA HIS A 532 -15.89 -11.02 -7.42
C HIS A 532 -14.85 -12.07 -7.02
N VAL A 533 -15.19 -12.87 -6.01
CA VAL A 533 -14.33 -13.94 -5.50
C VAL A 533 -14.85 -15.29 -5.97
N GLU A 534 -14.02 -16.00 -6.72
CA GLU A 534 -14.22 -17.40 -7.12
C GLU A 534 -13.55 -18.31 -6.10
N VAL A 535 -14.22 -19.41 -5.74
CA VAL A 535 -13.74 -20.34 -4.70
C VAL A 535 -13.62 -21.75 -5.27
N GLU A 536 -12.42 -22.32 -5.14
CA GLU A 536 -12.11 -23.69 -5.51
C GLU A 536 -11.74 -24.47 -4.24
N THR A 537 -12.60 -25.41 -3.83
CA THR A 537 -12.30 -26.29 -2.68
C THR A 537 -11.39 -27.43 -3.15
N LEU A 538 -10.25 -27.61 -2.48
CA LEU A 538 -9.29 -28.65 -2.84
C LEU A 538 -9.67 -29.99 -2.22
N THR A 539 -9.28 -31.08 -2.87
CA THR A 539 -9.67 -32.44 -2.46
C THR A 539 -9.12 -32.78 -1.06
N PRO A 540 -9.94 -33.35 -0.15
CA PRO A 540 -9.53 -33.57 1.23
C PRO A 540 -8.53 -34.73 1.43
N GLN A 541 -8.15 -35.45 0.37
CA GLN A 541 -7.27 -36.63 0.42
C GLN A 541 -5.96 -36.38 1.18
N HIS A 542 -5.39 -35.18 1.06
CA HIS A 542 -4.12 -34.80 1.69
C HIS A 542 -4.28 -33.93 2.94
N THR A 543 -5.50 -33.74 3.43
CA THR A 543 -5.78 -32.97 4.66
C THR A 543 -5.00 -33.50 5.86
N ARG A 544 -4.92 -34.82 5.99
CA ARG A 544 -4.26 -35.48 7.11
C ARG A 544 -2.79 -35.10 7.25
N ILE A 545 -2.11 -34.82 6.14
CA ILE A 545 -0.72 -34.34 6.14
C ILE A 545 -0.60 -33.03 6.92
N LEU A 546 -1.54 -32.11 6.71
CA LEU A 546 -1.58 -30.84 7.42
C LEU A 546 -1.91 -31.04 8.89
N GLU A 547 -2.93 -31.86 9.21
CA GLU A 547 -3.33 -32.13 10.61
C GLU A 547 -2.20 -32.79 11.42
N GLU A 548 -1.42 -33.66 10.78
CA GLU A 548 -0.30 -34.33 11.42
C GLU A 548 0.92 -33.41 11.59
N ARG A 549 1.05 -32.29 10.88
CA ARG A 549 2.31 -31.51 10.85
C ARG A 549 2.17 -30.03 11.19
N LEU A 550 0.97 -29.46 11.09
CA LEU A 550 0.73 -28.06 11.42
C LEU A 550 0.75 -27.87 12.93
N VAL A 551 1.59 -26.94 13.40
CA VAL A 551 1.61 -26.53 14.81
C VAL A 551 1.28 -25.05 14.88
N LEU A 552 0.35 -24.67 15.76
CA LEU A 552 0.00 -23.28 16.04
C LEU A 552 0.52 -22.88 17.43
N VAL A 553 1.17 -21.72 17.49
CA VAL A 553 1.75 -21.11 18.70
C VAL A 553 1.19 -19.71 18.85
N TYR A 554 0.43 -19.48 19.92
CA TYR A 554 0.05 -18.11 20.30
C TYR A 554 1.26 -17.41 20.92
N THR A 555 1.61 -16.23 20.41
CA THR A 555 2.84 -15.52 20.78
C THR A 555 2.72 -14.68 22.07
N GLY A 556 1.54 -14.66 22.70
CA GLY A 556 1.27 -13.82 23.88
C GLY A 556 1.15 -12.32 23.59
N ARG A 557 1.27 -11.90 22.33
CA ARG A 557 1.16 -10.50 21.90
C ARG A 557 0.07 -10.35 20.87
N THR A 558 -0.74 -9.30 21.00
CA THR A 558 -1.77 -8.95 20.01
C THR A 558 -1.39 -7.64 19.34
N ARG A 559 -1.84 -7.45 18.09
CA ARG A 559 -1.65 -6.19 17.36
C ARG A 559 -2.85 -5.90 16.48
N LEU A 560 -3.21 -4.63 16.40
CA LEU A 560 -4.19 -4.13 15.43
C LEU A 560 -3.61 -4.16 14.01
N ALA A 561 -4.24 -4.95 13.14
CA ALA A 561 -3.87 -5.08 11.72
C ALA A 561 -4.03 -3.77 10.93
N ARG A 562 -4.90 -2.85 11.38
CA ARG A 562 -5.23 -1.59 10.70
C ARG A 562 -4.00 -0.75 10.33
N ASN A 563 -3.02 -0.63 11.22
CA ASN A 563 -1.83 0.18 10.95
C ASN A 563 -0.92 -0.43 9.88
N LEU A 564 -0.87 -1.77 9.81
CA LEU A 564 -0.11 -2.48 8.78
C LEU A 564 -0.83 -2.37 7.43
N LEU A 565 -2.15 -2.51 7.43
CA LEU A 565 -2.98 -2.34 6.24
C LEU A 565 -2.81 -0.95 5.60
N GLN A 566 -2.84 0.11 6.41
CA GLN A 566 -2.64 1.48 5.91
C GLN A 566 -1.27 1.67 5.25
N ASP A 567 -0.21 1.04 5.78
CA ASP A 567 1.13 1.11 5.20
C ASP A 567 1.19 0.39 3.84
N VAL A 568 0.63 -0.82 3.74
CA VAL A 568 0.54 -1.57 2.47
C VAL A 568 -0.19 -0.76 1.41
N ILE A 569 -1.37 -0.20 1.73
CA ILE A 569 -2.16 0.59 0.78
C ILE A 569 -1.39 1.83 0.32
N ARG A 570 -0.71 2.54 1.24
CA ARG A 570 0.12 3.70 0.89
C ARG A 570 1.24 3.30 -0.07
N ARG A 571 1.99 2.25 0.27
CA ARG A 571 3.12 1.74 -0.53
C ARG A 571 2.65 1.20 -1.89
N TRP A 572 1.44 0.63 -1.97
CA TRP A 572 0.81 0.20 -3.22
C TRP A 572 0.50 1.37 -4.15
N TYR A 573 -0.19 2.41 -3.68
CA TYR A 573 -0.48 3.59 -4.52
C TYR A 573 0.78 4.37 -4.91
N ALA A 574 1.77 4.41 -4.02
CA ALA A 574 3.09 4.93 -4.32
C ALA A 574 3.87 4.07 -5.34
N ARG A 575 3.38 2.88 -5.71
CA ARG A 575 4.03 1.89 -6.58
C ARG A 575 5.49 1.63 -6.18
N GLN A 576 5.71 1.36 -4.90
CA GLN A 576 7.05 1.03 -4.41
C GLN A 576 7.54 -0.27 -5.05
N PRO A 577 8.71 -0.29 -5.70
CA PRO A 577 9.16 -1.43 -6.51
C PRO A 577 9.19 -2.76 -5.75
N GLU A 578 9.66 -2.75 -4.51
CA GLU A 578 9.77 -3.95 -3.68
C GLU A 578 8.39 -4.50 -3.30
N LEU A 579 7.41 -3.61 -3.08
CA LEU A 579 6.05 -4.03 -2.76
C LEU A 579 5.34 -4.57 -4.00
N VAL A 580 5.44 -3.88 -5.14
CA VAL A 580 4.81 -4.31 -6.39
C VAL A 580 5.35 -5.68 -6.81
N ALA A 581 6.68 -5.84 -6.81
CA ALA A 581 7.31 -7.12 -7.14
C ALA A 581 6.90 -8.25 -6.17
N ALA A 582 6.69 -7.93 -4.88
CA ALA A 582 6.20 -8.92 -3.92
C ALA A 582 4.75 -9.32 -4.20
N VAL A 583 3.87 -8.37 -4.55
CA VAL A 583 2.47 -8.63 -4.93
C VAL A 583 2.40 -9.52 -6.18
N ASP A 584 3.19 -9.21 -7.22
CA ASP A 584 3.23 -9.97 -8.48
C ASP A 584 3.57 -11.47 -8.23
N GLN A 585 4.41 -11.75 -7.22
CA GLN A 585 4.85 -13.11 -6.90
C GLN A 585 3.92 -13.88 -5.96
N LEU A 586 2.93 -13.22 -5.33
CA LEU A 586 2.01 -13.87 -4.38
C LEU A 586 1.17 -14.95 -5.08
N GLU A 587 0.67 -14.65 -6.28
CA GLU A 587 -0.16 -15.58 -7.05
C GLU A 587 0.60 -16.87 -7.39
N ASP A 588 1.81 -16.75 -7.95
CA ASP A 588 2.65 -17.90 -8.27
C ASP A 588 2.91 -18.78 -7.04
N THR A 589 3.14 -18.16 -5.88
CA THR A 589 3.39 -18.86 -4.63
C THR A 589 2.14 -19.59 -4.13
N ALA A 590 0.97 -18.96 -4.21
CA ALA A 590 -0.30 -19.58 -3.85
C ALA A 590 -0.67 -20.74 -4.78
N MET A 591 -0.51 -20.55 -6.10
CA MET A 591 -0.75 -21.58 -7.11
C MET A 591 0.20 -22.77 -6.95
N LYS A 592 1.48 -22.52 -6.69
CA LYS A 592 2.47 -23.58 -6.44
C LYS A 592 2.15 -24.34 -5.14
N SER A 593 1.77 -23.62 -4.09
CA SER A 593 1.37 -24.22 -2.80
C SER A 593 0.12 -25.10 -2.95
N ALA A 594 -0.87 -24.65 -3.72
CA ALA A 594 -2.10 -25.40 -3.98
C ALA A 594 -1.80 -26.73 -4.71
N LYS A 595 -1.01 -26.67 -5.79
CA LYS A 595 -0.58 -27.86 -6.53
C LYS A 595 0.25 -28.82 -5.67
N ALA A 596 1.07 -28.30 -4.76
CA ALA A 596 1.84 -29.13 -3.83
C ALA A 596 0.91 -29.85 -2.84
N PHE A 597 -0.09 -29.16 -2.29
CA PHE A 597 -1.11 -29.77 -1.43
C PHE A 597 -1.88 -30.89 -2.15
N GLU A 598 -2.32 -30.65 -3.39
CA GLU A 598 -3.04 -31.67 -4.18
C GLU A 598 -2.20 -32.90 -4.49
N ARG A 599 -0.87 -32.79 -4.51
CA ARG A 599 0.07 -33.90 -4.73
C ARG A 599 0.55 -34.56 -3.43
N GLY A 600 0.20 -34.01 -2.27
CA GLY A 600 0.75 -34.44 -0.98
C GLY A 600 2.25 -34.11 -0.81
N ASP A 601 2.77 -33.15 -1.59
CA ASP A 601 4.18 -32.74 -1.57
C ASP A 601 4.44 -31.73 -0.44
N VAL A 602 4.69 -32.27 0.75
CA VAL A 602 4.89 -31.50 2.00
C VAL A 602 6.14 -30.62 1.94
N GLU A 603 7.19 -31.07 1.26
CA GLU A 603 8.44 -30.32 1.15
C GLU A 603 8.23 -29.05 0.34
N THR A 604 7.58 -29.16 -0.82
CA THR A 604 7.23 -27.99 -1.63
C THR A 604 6.26 -27.06 -0.89
N MET A 605 5.29 -27.60 -0.14
CA MET A 605 4.42 -26.77 0.70
C MET A 605 5.21 -25.95 1.74
N GLY A 606 6.20 -26.55 2.38
CA GLY A 606 7.09 -25.87 3.32
C GLY A 606 7.91 -24.76 2.65
N VAL A 607 8.50 -25.02 1.49
CA VAL A 607 9.22 -24.03 0.69
C VAL A 607 8.32 -22.87 0.28
N CYS A 608 7.07 -23.15 -0.14
CA CYS A 608 6.08 -22.14 -0.47
C CYS A 608 5.73 -21.30 0.76
N LEU A 609 5.50 -21.91 1.93
CA LEU A 609 5.20 -21.19 3.17
C LEU A 609 6.36 -20.28 3.60
N GLN A 610 7.61 -20.75 3.47
CA GLN A 610 8.80 -19.95 3.77
C GLN A 610 8.99 -18.79 2.79
N THR A 611 8.66 -19.00 1.51
CA THR A 611 8.67 -17.94 0.48
C THR A 611 7.58 -16.91 0.75
N TYR A 612 6.38 -17.39 1.07
CA TYR A 612 5.24 -16.55 1.44
C TYR A 612 5.56 -15.66 2.65
N TRP A 613 6.21 -16.20 3.68
CA TRP A 613 6.64 -15.39 4.82
C TRP A 613 7.58 -14.25 4.41
N LYS A 614 8.56 -14.50 3.52
CA LYS A 614 9.45 -13.44 3.01
C LYS A 614 8.68 -12.38 2.24
N GLN A 615 7.74 -12.78 1.39
CA GLN A 615 6.86 -11.86 0.66
C GLN A 615 6.04 -11.00 1.63
N LYS A 616 5.44 -11.63 2.66
CA LYS A 616 4.66 -10.95 3.70
C LYS A 616 5.47 -9.88 4.44
N VAL A 617 6.72 -10.17 4.77
CA VAL A 617 7.64 -9.20 5.39
C VAL A 617 8.05 -8.09 4.41
N ALA A 618 8.21 -8.38 3.12
CA ALA A 618 8.48 -7.36 2.11
C ALA A 618 7.30 -6.38 1.92
N LEU A 619 6.07 -6.89 1.94
CA LEU A 619 4.84 -6.09 1.88
C LEU A 619 4.65 -5.25 3.15
N THR A 620 4.99 -5.82 4.31
CA THR A 620 4.84 -5.17 5.62
C THR A 620 6.03 -5.50 6.51
N PRO A 621 7.06 -4.64 6.57
CA PRO A 621 8.20 -4.84 7.47
C PRO A 621 7.77 -4.95 8.94
N GLY A 622 6.69 -4.26 9.32
CA GLY A 622 6.09 -4.35 10.65
C GLY A 622 5.52 -5.73 11.01
N ALA A 623 5.42 -6.68 10.08
CA ALA A 623 4.90 -8.02 10.31
C ALA A 623 5.87 -8.90 11.12
N SER A 624 7.17 -8.59 11.13
CA SER A 624 8.20 -9.37 11.83
C SER A 624 8.96 -8.57 12.91
N PRO A 625 8.33 -8.27 14.06
CA PRO A 625 9.05 -7.71 15.22
C PRO A 625 10.11 -8.67 15.77
N LEU A 626 11.12 -8.14 16.47
CA LEU A 626 12.22 -8.94 17.04
C LEU A 626 11.74 -10.13 17.89
N ALA A 627 10.69 -9.95 18.71
CA ALA A 627 10.14 -11.03 19.52
C ALA A 627 9.62 -12.21 18.67
N VAL A 628 8.97 -11.92 17.54
CA VAL A 628 8.51 -12.94 16.60
C VAL A 628 9.71 -13.59 15.91
N GLN A 629 10.72 -12.80 15.52
CA GLN A 629 11.94 -13.34 14.89
C GLN A 629 12.66 -14.33 15.80
N HIS A 630 12.74 -14.08 17.10
CA HIS A 630 13.34 -15.02 18.05
C HIS A 630 12.56 -16.33 18.17
N ILE A 631 11.22 -16.27 18.24
CA ILE A 631 10.37 -17.48 18.24
C ILE A 631 10.60 -18.28 16.96
N MET A 632 10.55 -17.61 15.80
CA MET A 632 10.78 -18.23 14.50
C MET A 632 12.17 -18.84 14.37
N ALA A 633 13.22 -18.20 14.90
CA ALA A 633 14.59 -18.71 14.83
C ALA A 633 14.75 -20.02 15.61
N VAL A 634 14.13 -20.12 16.80
CA VAL A 634 14.17 -21.32 17.64
C VAL A 634 13.35 -22.47 17.03
N LEU A 635 12.26 -22.17 16.33
CA LEU A 635 11.43 -23.18 15.66
C LEU A 635 11.96 -23.60 14.28
N ALA A 636 12.82 -22.79 13.65
CA ALA A 636 13.32 -23.04 12.30
C ALA A 636 13.93 -24.45 12.08
N PRO A 637 14.71 -25.03 13.02
CA PRO A 637 15.25 -26.38 12.86
C PRO A 637 14.19 -27.50 12.84
N LEU A 638 12.96 -27.20 13.28
CA LEU A 638 11.85 -28.17 13.34
C LEU A 638 10.84 -27.96 12.21
N ALA A 639 10.99 -26.91 11.40
CA ALA A 639 10.00 -26.46 10.43
C ALA A 639 10.47 -26.66 8.97
N LEU A 640 9.58 -27.17 8.12
CA LEU A 640 9.72 -27.07 6.66
C LEU A 640 9.42 -25.64 6.18
N GLY A 641 8.55 -24.94 6.90
CA GLY A 641 8.20 -23.55 6.68
C GLY A 641 7.36 -23.02 7.84
N GLN A 642 7.35 -21.70 8.01
CA GLN A 642 6.63 -21.03 9.11
C GLN A 642 6.20 -19.62 8.71
N SER A 643 5.11 -19.14 9.29
CA SER A 643 4.55 -17.81 9.05
C SER A 643 3.75 -17.34 10.27
N LEU A 644 3.46 -16.04 10.33
CA LEU A 644 2.39 -15.54 11.21
C LEU A 644 1.06 -15.57 10.47
N ALA A 645 -0.03 -15.87 11.20
CA ALA A 645 -1.38 -15.73 10.68
C ALA A 645 -1.79 -14.25 10.51
N GLY A 646 -2.63 -13.96 9.51
CA GLY A 646 -3.22 -12.63 9.32
C GLY A 646 -2.18 -11.55 8.97
N ALA A 647 -2.35 -10.29 9.37
CA ALA A 647 -1.43 -9.21 8.94
C ALA A 647 0.01 -9.31 9.51
N GLY A 648 0.22 -10.13 10.56
CA GLY A 648 1.50 -10.25 11.28
C GLY A 648 1.69 -9.24 12.42
N GLY A 649 2.90 -9.18 12.98
CA GLY A 649 3.24 -8.29 14.09
C GLY A 649 2.93 -8.84 15.50
N GLY A 650 2.34 -10.02 15.59
CA GLY A 650 1.89 -10.71 16.81
C GLY A 650 0.86 -11.78 16.46
N GLY A 651 0.12 -12.25 17.46
CA GLY A 651 -0.97 -13.21 17.29
C GLY A 651 -0.46 -14.64 17.25
N PHE A 652 -1.00 -15.43 16.33
CA PHE A 652 -0.59 -16.82 16.14
C PHE A 652 0.51 -16.94 15.09
N LEU A 653 1.58 -17.63 15.49
CA LEU A 653 2.54 -18.22 14.58
C LEU A 653 2.08 -19.62 14.23
N PHE A 654 2.28 -20.03 12.99
CA PHE A 654 2.10 -21.42 12.60
C PHE A 654 3.27 -21.92 11.78
N MET A 655 3.53 -23.21 11.91
CA MET A 655 4.62 -23.89 11.20
C MET A 655 4.15 -25.23 10.65
N LEU A 656 4.75 -25.63 9.53
CA LEU A 656 4.64 -26.97 8.99
C LEU A 656 5.86 -27.77 9.44
N GLY A 657 5.68 -28.78 10.29
CA GLY A 657 6.77 -29.55 10.89
C GLY A 657 7.50 -30.50 9.93
N MET A 658 8.82 -30.63 10.11
CA MET A 658 9.65 -31.62 9.40
C MET A 658 9.26 -33.07 9.74
N GLN A 659 8.78 -33.31 10.96
CA GLN A 659 8.24 -34.58 11.42
C GLN A 659 6.75 -34.43 11.78
N PRO A 660 5.96 -35.52 11.76
CA PRO A 660 4.61 -35.50 12.30
C PRO A 660 4.60 -35.06 13.78
N TRP A 661 3.81 -34.04 14.06
CA TRP A 661 3.41 -33.50 15.35
C TRP A 661 4.54 -33.41 16.39
N PRO A 662 5.54 -32.54 16.17
CA PRO A 662 6.71 -32.41 17.03
C PRO A 662 6.43 -31.61 18.31
N ALA A 663 5.27 -31.82 18.96
CA ALA A 663 4.80 -30.96 20.05
C ALA A 663 5.80 -30.87 21.21
N ASP A 664 6.40 -31.98 21.63
CA ASP A 664 7.36 -31.98 22.73
C ASP A 664 8.67 -31.28 22.34
N ALA A 665 9.15 -31.49 21.12
CA ALA A 665 10.32 -30.80 20.59
C ALA A 665 10.06 -29.30 20.45
N VAL A 666 8.87 -28.89 20.00
CA VAL A 666 8.44 -27.50 19.92
C VAL A 666 8.35 -26.88 21.32
N ARG A 667 7.73 -27.57 22.30
CA ARG A 667 7.66 -27.08 23.69
C ARG A 667 9.06 -26.93 24.29
N SER A 668 9.94 -27.91 24.07
CA SER A 668 11.33 -27.86 24.53
C SER A 668 12.07 -26.68 23.91
N ALA A 669 11.96 -26.49 22.60
CA ALA A 669 12.56 -25.37 21.90
C ALA A 669 12.04 -24.03 22.45
N LEU A 670 10.72 -23.85 22.54
CA LEU A 670 10.13 -22.60 23.04
C LEU A 670 10.48 -22.30 24.51
N SER A 671 10.69 -23.33 25.34
CA SER A 671 11.06 -23.15 26.75
C SER A 671 12.41 -22.46 26.97
N THR A 672 13.26 -22.39 25.94
CA THR A 672 14.54 -21.68 26.01
C THR A 672 14.39 -20.16 25.86
N LEU A 673 13.20 -19.67 25.49
CA LEU A 673 12.95 -18.25 25.27
C LEU A 673 12.53 -17.55 26.57
N PRO A 674 12.95 -16.30 26.79
CA PRO A 674 12.38 -15.46 27.85
C PRO A 674 10.88 -15.24 27.61
N GLY A 675 10.06 -15.44 28.65
CA GLY A 675 8.61 -15.23 28.57
C GLY A 675 7.82 -16.42 27.98
N ALA A 676 8.43 -17.61 27.91
CA ALA A 676 7.83 -18.83 27.35
C ALA A 676 6.49 -19.22 28.02
N GLU A 677 6.26 -18.81 29.26
CA GLU A 677 4.99 -19.01 29.98
C GLU A 677 3.79 -18.33 29.31
N ASN A 678 4.02 -17.33 28.47
CA ASN A 678 2.98 -16.65 27.70
C ASN A 678 2.70 -17.30 26.34
N LEU A 679 3.48 -18.32 25.96
CA LEU A 679 3.34 -19.03 24.70
C LEU A 679 2.41 -20.24 24.88
N GLN A 680 1.43 -20.38 24.00
CA GLN A 680 0.47 -21.49 24.07
C GLN A 680 0.45 -22.28 22.76
N LEU A 681 0.60 -23.60 22.86
CA LEU A 681 0.50 -24.52 21.72
C LEU A 681 -0.94 -25.00 21.54
N TYR A 682 -1.37 -25.06 20.28
CA TYR A 682 -2.67 -25.57 19.89
C TYR A 682 -2.55 -26.70 18.88
N LYS A 683 -3.36 -27.74 19.07
CA LYS A 683 -3.57 -28.80 18.07
C LYS A 683 -4.55 -28.30 17.02
N VAL A 684 -4.23 -28.59 15.77
CA VAL A 684 -4.95 -28.10 14.61
C VAL A 684 -5.60 -29.28 13.91
N ALA A 685 -6.89 -29.17 13.63
CA ALA A 685 -7.59 -30.07 12.74
C ALA A 685 -8.22 -29.24 11.61
N ILE A 686 -8.28 -29.79 10.40
CA ILE A 686 -8.90 -29.10 9.29
C ILE A 686 -10.41 -29.31 9.41
N ASP A 687 -11.16 -28.21 9.35
CA ASP A 687 -12.62 -28.26 9.38
C ASP A 687 -13.16 -28.57 7.99
N GLN A 688 -13.95 -29.64 7.83
CA GLN A 688 -14.49 -30.06 6.53
C GLN A 688 -15.90 -29.53 6.26
N GLU A 689 -16.46 -28.72 7.16
CA GLU A 689 -17.83 -28.19 7.02
C GLU A 689 -17.84 -26.68 6.79
N GLY A 690 -16.94 -25.93 7.42
CA GLY A 690 -16.94 -24.46 7.40
C GLY A 690 -18.00 -23.90 8.34
N LEU A 691 -18.77 -22.90 7.87
CA LEU A 691 -19.94 -22.39 8.58
C LEU A 691 -21.02 -23.48 8.70
N VAL A 692 -21.48 -23.72 9.93
CA VAL A 692 -22.57 -24.63 10.29
C VAL A 692 -23.68 -23.86 10.99
N ILE A 693 -24.93 -24.05 10.56
CA ILE A 693 -26.13 -23.45 11.17
C ILE A 693 -26.95 -24.54 11.88
N LYS A 694 -27.45 -24.23 13.09
CA LYS A 694 -28.31 -25.10 13.90
C LYS A 694 -29.50 -24.31 14.43
N TYR A 695 -30.64 -24.98 14.61
CA TYR A 695 -31.84 -24.40 15.22
C TYR A 695 -32.11 -25.12 16.53
N GLU A 696 -32.17 -24.37 17.63
CA GLU A 696 -32.35 -24.90 18.99
C GLU A 696 -33.68 -24.43 19.61
#